data_AF-A0A9P7YBJ1-F1
#
_entry.id   AF-A0A9P7YBJ1-F1
#
_cell.length_a   1.000
_cell.length_b   1.000
_cell.length_c   1.000
_cell.angle_alpha   90.00
_cell.angle_beta   90.00
_cell.angle_gamma   90.00
#
_symmetry.space_group_name_H-M   'P 1'
#
loop_
_entity.id
_entity.type
_entity.pdbx_description
1 polymer ?
#
loop_
_entity_poly.entity_id
_entity_poly.type
_entity_poly.pdbx_seq_one_letter_code
_entity_poly.pdbx_strand_id
1 'polypeptide(L)'
;MGESNTILHSLLASIYRMLDFSVISVLQQKQAAREELTFKETPKVSKPPTSRKTISLPSLNLTASDFEKLLDEAAVEISTVLQAAVALMLHFYNSSEATVFIYEDSSSKALTGCSLHVQPAETTIELLRRLYVSRTPKNGQVLDDEIHWTRLEKHDPSYKATILFNQAGNQKIQKTSDIVFETSFTRKGRLTVVMNYSILAVSEGLAWSMLNTLSLVLRGMRKSSWLAVGEFDICSRYDREIVRGFTSSISRAEDRCVHEFILDHCRSTPNAVAISSTHESDVTYSELDEITSKLAHHLIELGVGPEKFVLCCFGKSKWAIIARMAVLRAGGAYIMIDAKNPPGYLNSIVKRSSVKMMMTSSEHKAAFQDLVPTVVELSQKTLQALPDTPTPLNINVTADNACLILFTSGSTGQPKGIIQTHRSYSTAIRDYTRKFKIGPKTRLYQFDEYTFDISNNDYMAPLMTGGRCCVPRSSNTLDSFVEEVNIMKANATFLTPTVANQLDPELVPSLDLIFIGGEVMCKDLLNKWSGKAKIINQYGMGEVATFCAYEEFPSASRIASIGRPGCNAIWIVSLATPDKLMPVGAVGEVLIEGPNVGRGYLDLPANNTSAGFLEGAPLWLQDLHPERTKSAFYLSGDLARYNHDGTLEFLGRKDLLLKLDGCRVDAIEVEHLSRKHLTADDAIVIDLLGCTGGDDKPELTAYLYLHDNPLSNTIKGDKTIFRPGKFCAHGSSKIKEIEAALFEILPSFMVPSNFLLVNQIPKTGSKKTDRKKLKVQAEEYWKNVSQADRESILHTLDVW
;
A
#
# COMPACT_ATOMS: atom_id res chain seq x y z
N MET A 1 -61.53 -19.10 17.38
CA MET A 1 -60.37 -18.64 16.59
C MET A 1 -60.80 -17.54 15.60
N GLY A 2 -61.40 -16.45 16.08
CA GLY A 2 -62.00 -15.42 15.22
C GLY A 2 -61.39 -14.01 15.35
N GLU A 3 -60.51 -13.77 16.32
CA GLU A 3 -60.00 -12.41 16.61
C GLU A 3 -58.49 -12.22 16.38
N SER A 4 -57.73 -13.28 16.07
CA SER A 4 -56.29 -13.16 15.78
C SER A 4 -55.94 -12.81 14.32
N ASN A 5 -56.90 -12.90 13.37
CA ASN A 5 -56.63 -12.59 11.96
C ASN A 5 -56.77 -11.11 11.62
N THR A 6 -57.53 -10.33 12.39
CA THR A 6 -57.78 -8.91 12.10
C THR A 6 -56.59 -8.03 12.46
N ILE A 7 -55.84 -8.40 13.50
CA ILE A 7 -54.62 -7.69 13.93
C ILE A 7 -53.46 -7.97 12.96
N LEU A 8 -53.33 -9.21 12.48
CA LEU A 8 -52.29 -9.60 11.52
C LEU A 8 -52.48 -8.91 10.15
N HIS A 9 -53.73 -8.78 9.69
CA HIS A 9 -54.04 -8.04 8.46
C HIS A 9 -53.81 -6.53 8.58
N SER A 10 -54.05 -5.92 9.75
CA SER A 10 -53.77 -4.49 9.94
C SER A 10 -52.27 -4.19 10.06
N LEU A 11 -51.48 -5.10 10.64
CA LEU A 11 -50.02 -4.99 10.72
C LEU A 11 -49.38 -5.16 9.33
N LEU A 12 -49.82 -6.15 8.55
CA LEU A 12 -49.37 -6.34 7.17
C LEU A 12 -49.74 -5.15 6.28
N ALA A 13 -50.93 -4.56 6.45
CA ALA A 13 -51.35 -3.38 5.69
C ALA A 13 -50.57 -2.10 6.07
N SER A 14 -50.05 -1.99 7.30
CA SER A 14 -49.14 -0.89 7.70
C SER A 14 -47.70 -1.11 7.21
N ILE A 15 -47.23 -2.37 7.18
CA ILE A 15 -45.91 -2.71 6.63
C ILE A 15 -45.88 -2.49 5.11
N TYR A 16 -46.97 -2.81 4.40
CA TYR A 16 -47.10 -2.53 2.97
C TYR A 16 -47.25 -1.04 2.63
N ARG A 17 -47.63 -0.18 3.59
CA ARG A 17 -47.65 1.29 3.39
C ARG A 17 -46.34 1.99 3.77
N MET A 18 -45.45 1.33 4.53
CA MET A 18 -44.11 1.86 4.88
C MET A 18 -43.01 1.42 3.92
N LEU A 19 -43.25 0.42 3.06
CA LEU A 19 -42.33 0.02 2.01
C LEU A 19 -42.60 0.86 0.75
N ASP A 20 -41.77 1.88 0.57
CA ASP A 20 -41.78 2.78 -0.56
C ASP A 20 -41.68 2.00 -1.89
N PHE A 21 -42.65 2.20 -2.79
CA PHE A 21 -42.81 1.51 -4.09
C PHE A 21 -41.70 1.85 -5.11
N SER A 22 -40.67 2.58 -4.70
CA SER A 22 -39.50 2.98 -5.48
C SER A 22 -38.40 1.89 -5.55
N VAL A 23 -38.40 0.90 -4.66
CA VAL A 23 -37.32 -0.10 -4.57
C VAL A 23 -37.58 -1.36 -5.40
N ILE A 24 -38.86 -1.76 -5.57
CA ILE A 24 -39.22 -2.97 -6.34
C ILE A 24 -39.15 -2.72 -7.86
N SER A 25 -39.44 -1.50 -8.33
CA SER A 25 -39.31 -1.16 -9.76
C SER A 25 -37.85 -1.10 -10.22
N VAL A 26 -36.93 -0.70 -9.34
CA VAL A 26 -35.48 -0.67 -9.60
C VAL A 26 -34.89 -2.09 -9.60
N LEU A 27 -35.42 -3.00 -8.79
CA LEU A 27 -34.97 -4.40 -8.78
C LEU A 27 -35.50 -5.19 -9.99
N GLN A 28 -36.73 -4.94 -10.44
CA GLN A 28 -37.27 -5.56 -11.66
C GLN A 28 -36.63 -5.00 -12.94
N GLN A 29 -36.29 -3.69 -12.99
CA GLN A 29 -35.52 -3.12 -14.11
C GLN A 29 -34.07 -3.65 -14.15
N LYS A 30 -33.44 -3.89 -12.99
CA LYS A 30 -32.09 -4.49 -12.92
C LYS A 30 -32.07 -5.98 -13.30
N GLN A 31 -33.17 -6.70 -13.12
CA GLN A 31 -33.28 -8.11 -13.50
C GLN A 31 -33.58 -8.27 -15.00
N ALA A 32 -34.43 -7.42 -15.58
CA ALA A 32 -34.66 -7.38 -17.03
C ALA A 32 -33.40 -6.96 -17.81
N ALA A 33 -32.60 -6.02 -17.28
CA ALA A 33 -31.33 -5.61 -17.89
C ALA A 33 -30.21 -6.68 -17.79
N ARG A 34 -30.39 -7.72 -16.97
CA ARG A 34 -29.42 -8.81 -16.79
C ARG A 34 -29.64 -9.99 -17.75
N GLU A 35 -30.83 -10.11 -18.33
CA GLU A 35 -31.19 -11.23 -19.23
C GLU A 35 -30.99 -10.92 -20.72
N GLU A 36 -30.73 -9.66 -21.11
CA GLU A 36 -30.52 -9.26 -22.51
C GLU A 36 -29.04 -9.31 -22.99
N LEU A 37 -28.09 -9.74 -22.16
CA LEU A 37 -26.69 -9.92 -22.54
C LEU A 37 -26.42 -11.36 -23.01
N THR A 38 -27.03 -11.75 -24.12
CA THR A 38 -26.60 -12.92 -24.90
C THR A 38 -26.19 -12.52 -26.31
N PHE A 39 -24.98 -12.95 -26.66
CA PHE A 39 -24.25 -12.77 -27.93
C PHE A 39 -25.13 -12.60 -29.18
N LYS A 40 -25.07 -11.42 -29.81
CA LYS A 40 -25.36 -11.23 -31.24
C LYS A 40 -24.41 -10.20 -31.87
N GLU A 41 -23.68 -10.69 -32.87
CA GLU A 41 -23.04 -10.06 -34.04
C GLU A 41 -22.55 -8.60 -33.96
N THR A 42 -21.25 -8.44 -34.24
CA THR A 42 -20.52 -7.19 -34.45
C THR A 42 -21.24 -6.22 -35.42
N PRO A 43 -21.69 -5.04 -34.97
CA PRO A 43 -22.10 -3.97 -35.86
C PRO A 43 -20.88 -3.16 -36.30
N LYS A 44 -20.87 -2.78 -37.58
CA LYS A 44 -19.90 -1.85 -38.19
C LYS A 44 -19.72 -0.59 -37.31
N VAL A 45 -18.45 -0.21 -37.13
CA VAL A 45 -17.98 0.95 -36.35
C VAL A 45 -18.76 2.21 -36.71
N SER A 46 -19.74 2.56 -35.87
CA SER A 46 -20.29 3.91 -35.78
C SER A 46 -19.63 4.57 -34.56
N LYS A 47 -19.10 5.78 -34.75
CA LYS A 47 -18.39 6.53 -33.70
C LYS A 47 -19.31 6.71 -32.47
N PRO A 48 -18.83 6.47 -31.24
CA PRO A 48 -19.65 6.68 -30.05
C PRO A 48 -20.01 8.18 -29.94
N PRO A 49 -21.25 8.53 -29.54
CA PRO A 49 -21.63 9.91 -29.30
C PRO A 49 -20.83 10.44 -28.10
N THR A 50 -20.14 11.55 -28.29
CA THR A 50 -19.37 12.28 -27.26
C THR A 50 -20.33 12.88 -26.23
N SER A 51 -20.71 12.15 -25.19
CA SER A 51 -21.49 12.69 -24.07
C SER A 51 -20.56 13.52 -23.18
N ARG A 52 -20.52 14.83 -23.42
CA ARG A 52 -19.81 15.79 -22.57
C ARG A 52 -20.78 16.49 -21.64
N LYS A 53 -20.32 16.85 -20.44
CA LYS A 53 -21.06 17.66 -19.47
C LYS A 53 -20.36 19.00 -19.27
N THR A 54 -21.14 20.00 -18.90
CA THR A 54 -20.64 21.34 -18.56
C THR A 54 -21.13 21.70 -17.17
N ILE A 55 -20.22 22.09 -16.30
CA ILE A 55 -20.51 22.62 -14.98
C ILE A 55 -19.80 23.97 -14.81
N SER A 56 -20.36 24.83 -13.98
CA SER A 56 -19.80 26.16 -13.70
C SER A 56 -19.72 26.38 -12.21
N LEU A 57 -18.63 26.96 -11.74
CA LEU A 57 -18.57 27.43 -10.37
C LEU A 57 -19.65 28.50 -10.13
N PRO A 58 -20.53 28.34 -9.13
CA PRO A 58 -21.34 29.46 -8.66
C PRO A 58 -20.40 30.58 -8.22
N SER A 59 -20.74 31.82 -8.60
CA SER A 59 -19.85 32.99 -8.61
C SER A 59 -18.82 33.01 -7.47
N LEU A 60 -17.54 32.88 -7.84
CA LEU A 60 -16.37 32.99 -6.94
C LEU A 60 -16.33 34.31 -6.14
N ASN A 61 -17.14 35.30 -6.54
CA ASN A 61 -17.09 36.69 -6.06
C ASN A 61 -15.67 37.26 -6.11
N LEU A 62 -14.91 36.87 -7.14
CA LEU A 62 -13.59 37.42 -7.45
C LEU A 62 -13.69 38.32 -8.68
N THR A 63 -13.02 39.45 -8.66
CA THR A 63 -12.84 40.37 -9.79
C THR A 63 -11.37 40.43 -10.20
N ALA A 64 -11.07 41.07 -11.32
CA ALA A 64 -9.67 41.30 -11.70
C ALA A 64 -8.92 42.15 -10.64
N SER A 65 -9.63 43.11 -10.02
CA SER A 65 -9.07 44.00 -8.99
C SER A 65 -8.65 43.28 -7.71
N ASP A 66 -9.26 42.13 -7.39
CA ASP A 66 -8.82 41.30 -6.27
C ASP A 66 -7.35 40.84 -6.42
N PHE A 67 -6.84 40.76 -7.64
CA PHE A 67 -5.48 40.30 -7.93
C PHE A 67 -4.51 41.44 -8.25
N GLU A 68 -4.92 42.72 -8.27
CA GLU A 68 -4.06 43.86 -8.67
C GLU A 68 -2.70 43.84 -7.97
N LYS A 69 -2.70 43.68 -6.64
CA LYS A 69 -1.46 43.56 -5.86
C LYS A 69 -0.55 42.43 -6.34
N LEU A 70 -1.12 41.25 -6.60
CA LEU A 70 -0.37 40.09 -7.07
C LEU A 70 0.17 40.31 -8.49
N LEU A 71 -0.63 40.92 -9.37
CA LEU A 71 -0.23 41.24 -10.74
C LEU A 71 0.93 42.23 -10.75
N ASP A 72 0.86 43.27 -9.92
CA ASP A 72 1.91 44.28 -9.79
C ASP A 72 3.19 43.70 -9.21
N GLU A 73 3.10 42.91 -8.13
CA GLU A 73 4.27 42.28 -7.49
C GLU A 73 4.95 41.27 -8.42
N ALA A 74 4.17 40.44 -9.12
CA ALA A 74 4.70 39.44 -10.05
C ALA A 74 5.10 40.04 -11.41
N ALA A 75 4.63 41.23 -11.75
CA ALA A 75 4.73 41.86 -13.07
C ALA A 75 4.18 40.96 -14.19
N VAL A 76 2.96 40.42 -13.99
CA VAL A 76 2.30 39.50 -14.92
C VAL A 76 0.86 39.92 -15.23
N GLU A 77 0.26 39.32 -16.25
CA GLU A 77 -1.14 39.52 -16.61
C GLU A 77 -2.07 38.56 -15.86
N ILE A 78 -3.36 38.94 -15.74
CA ILE A 78 -4.38 38.09 -15.11
C ILE A 78 -4.54 36.73 -15.77
N SER A 79 -4.28 36.64 -17.08
CA SER A 79 -4.29 35.38 -17.82
C SER A 79 -3.27 34.38 -17.26
N THR A 80 -2.11 34.84 -16.82
CA THR A 80 -1.06 34.01 -16.19
C THR A 80 -1.50 33.50 -14.82
N VAL A 81 -2.20 34.33 -14.03
CA VAL A 81 -2.76 33.90 -12.74
C VAL A 81 -3.77 32.76 -12.93
N LEU A 82 -4.66 32.87 -13.91
CA LEU A 82 -5.65 31.83 -14.20
C LEU A 82 -5.01 30.54 -14.73
N GLN A 83 -3.97 30.65 -15.56
CA GLN A 83 -3.18 29.50 -16.00
C GLN A 83 -2.51 28.80 -14.82
N ALA A 84 -1.81 29.56 -13.97
CA ALA A 84 -1.15 29.02 -12.79
C ALA A 84 -2.15 28.35 -11.85
N ALA A 85 -3.33 28.95 -11.63
CA ALA A 85 -4.35 28.40 -10.77
C ALA A 85 -4.90 27.06 -11.29
N VAL A 86 -5.19 26.96 -12.60
CA VAL A 86 -5.64 25.70 -13.21
C VAL A 86 -4.51 24.67 -13.23
N ALA A 87 -3.26 25.08 -13.51
CA ALA A 87 -2.12 24.19 -13.49
C ALA A 87 -1.84 23.64 -12.09
N LEU A 88 -1.91 24.47 -11.04
CA LEU A 88 -1.79 24.02 -9.65
C LEU A 88 -2.93 23.08 -9.26
N MET A 89 -4.17 23.39 -9.65
CA MET A 89 -5.28 22.47 -9.43
C MET A 89 -5.00 21.12 -10.10
N LEU A 90 -4.62 21.11 -11.38
CA LEU A 90 -4.29 19.87 -12.09
C LEU A 90 -3.13 19.12 -11.45
N HIS A 91 -2.12 19.82 -10.93
CA HIS A 91 -0.98 19.23 -10.24
C HIS A 91 -1.41 18.35 -9.07
N PHE A 92 -2.38 18.78 -8.25
CA PHE A 92 -2.85 17.99 -7.11
C PHE A 92 -3.61 16.71 -7.52
N TYR A 93 -4.17 16.66 -8.73
CA TYR A 93 -4.91 15.52 -9.27
C TYR A 93 -4.05 14.60 -10.15
N ASN A 94 -2.83 15.01 -10.47
CA ASN A 94 -1.93 14.32 -11.36
C ASN A 94 -0.88 13.55 -10.55
N SER A 95 -0.61 12.31 -10.94
CA SER A 95 0.47 11.51 -10.37
C SER A 95 1.81 11.69 -11.10
N SER A 96 1.83 12.47 -12.20
CA SER A 96 3.03 12.79 -12.97
C SER A 96 3.80 13.98 -12.38
N GLU A 97 5.13 13.97 -12.55
CA GLU A 97 6.03 15.06 -12.13
C GLU A 97 5.75 16.38 -12.88
N ALA A 98 5.27 16.30 -14.11
CA ALA A 98 4.90 17.45 -14.93
C ALA A 98 3.39 17.56 -15.09
N THR A 99 2.88 18.77 -14.90
CA THR A 99 1.52 19.16 -15.25
C THR A 99 1.50 19.69 -16.69
N VAL A 100 0.73 19.03 -17.54
CA VAL A 100 0.61 19.40 -18.96
C VAL A 100 -0.77 19.94 -19.28
N PHE A 101 -0.82 21.06 -20.00
CA PHE A 101 -2.07 21.64 -20.48
C PHE A 101 -1.86 22.42 -21.79
N ILE A 102 -2.92 22.53 -22.58
CA ILE A 102 -2.98 23.47 -23.70
C ILE A 102 -3.55 24.80 -23.20
N TYR A 103 -3.03 25.91 -23.72
CA TYR A 103 -3.59 27.24 -23.54
C TYR A 103 -3.89 27.88 -24.90
N GLU A 104 -5.07 28.51 -24.99
CA GLU A 104 -5.46 29.39 -26.08
C GLU A 104 -5.99 30.72 -25.51
N ASP A 105 -5.56 31.82 -26.12
CA ASP A 105 -6.06 33.17 -25.87
C ASP A 105 -6.81 33.71 -27.08
N SER A 106 -7.96 34.33 -26.82
CA SER A 106 -8.76 35.05 -27.82
C SER A 106 -7.96 36.03 -28.69
N SER A 107 -6.89 36.62 -28.17
CA SER A 107 -6.05 37.62 -28.84
C SER A 107 -5.06 37.04 -29.86
N SER A 108 -4.56 35.82 -29.64
CA SER A 108 -3.50 35.22 -30.46
C SER A 108 -3.99 34.09 -31.38
N LYS A 109 -5.10 33.42 -31.02
CA LYS A 109 -5.63 32.19 -31.68
C LYS A 109 -4.58 31.08 -31.88
N ALA A 110 -3.44 31.16 -31.20
CA ALA A 110 -2.37 30.18 -31.30
C ALA A 110 -2.53 29.14 -30.19
N LEU A 111 -2.51 27.86 -30.57
CA LEU A 111 -2.48 26.75 -29.62
C LEU A 111 -1.06 26.60 -29.07
N THR A 112 -0.94 26.69 -27.75
CA THR A 112 0.34 26.51 -27.05
C THR A 112 0.20 25.42 -26.02
N GLY A 113 1.03 24.37 -26.11
CA GLY A 113 1.19 23.37 -25.06
C GLY A 113 2.16 23.88 -24.02
N CYS A 114 1.87 23.61 -22.75
CA CYS A 114 2.75 23.87 -21.62
C CYS A 114 3.00 22.57 -20.87
N SER A 115 4.26 22.27 -20.58
CA SER A 115 4.69 21.28 -19.59
C SER A 115 5.32 22.02 -18.43
N LEU A 116 4.71 21.92 -17.25
CA LEU A 116 5.10 22.64 -16.04
C LEU A 116 5.45 21.65 -14.93
N HIS A 117 6.71 21.67 -14.48
CA HIS A 117 7.09 21.06 -13.22
C HIS A 117 6.77 22.03 -12.08
N VAL A 118 5.96 21.57 -11.12
CA VAL A 118 5.54 22.36 -9.97
C VAL A 118 6.37 21.90 -8.77
N GLN A 119 7.03 22.85 -8.09
CA GLN A 119 7.80 22.55 -6.89
C GLN A 119 6.98 22.89 -5.63
N PRO A 120 6.88 22.00 -4.64
CA PRO A 120 6.13 22.29 -3.41
C PRO A 120 6.64 23.51 -2.63
N ALA A 121 7.94 23.80 -2.69
CA ALA A 121 8.57 24.92 -1.99
C ALA A 121 8.47 26.25 -2.75
N GLU A 122 8.14 26.21 -4.04
CA GLU A 122 8.00 27.41 -4.86
C GLU A 122 6.81 28.24 -4.38
N THR A 123 7.01 29.54 -4.27
CA THR A 123 5.96 30.49 -3.89
C THR A 123 5.07 30.84 -5.09
N THR A 124 3.86 31.31 -4.81
CA THR A 124 2.91 31.75 -5.85
C THR A 124 3.56 32.76 -6.81
N ILE A 125 4.30 33.74 -6.30
CA ILE A 125 4.96 34.77 -7.12
C ILE A 125 6.08 34.21 -8.00
N GLU A 126 6.87 33.27 -7.50
CA GLU A 126 7.93 32.60 -8.26
C GLU A 126 7.33 31.80 -9.42
N LEU A 127 6.28 31.02 -9.14
CA LEU A 127 5.55 30.25 -10.15
C LEU A 127 4.99 31.14 -11.26
N LEU A 128 4.37 32.26 -10.89
CA LEU A 128 3.81 33.21 -11.86
C LEU A 128 4.88 33.82 -12.75
N ARG A 129 6.00 34.25 -12.17
CA ARG A 129 7.13 34.82 -12.92
C ARG A 129 7.72 33.78 -13.87
N ARG A 130 7.89 32.54 -13.42
CA ARG A 130 8.42 31.43 -14.24
C ARG A 130 7.50 31.11 -15.42
N LEU A 131 6.18 31.04 -15.18
CA LEU A 131 5.18 30.87 -16.24
C LEU A 131 5.15 32.02 -17.25
N TYR A 132 5.32 33.27 -16.79
CA TYR A 132 5.27 34.45 -17.65
C TYR A 132 6.52 34.62 -18.50
N VAL A 133 7.71 34.55 -17.89
CA VAL A 133 8.99 34.75 -18.58
C VAL A 133 9.23 33.69 -19.66
N SER A 134 8.90 32.43 -19.36
CA SER A 134 9.08 31.31 -20.31
C SER A 134 8.23 31.40 -21.58
N ARG A 135 7.16 32.21 -21.60
CA ARG A 135 6.36 32.46 -22.81
C ARG A 135 7.04 33.36 -23.83
N THR A 136 7.98 34.19 -23.40
CA THR A 136 8.67 35.18 -24.24
C THR A 136 10.17 34.96 -24.14
N PRO A 137 10.73 33.96 -24.85
CA PRO A 137 12.17 33.74 -24.81
C PRO A 137 12.91 34.99 -25.30
N LYS A 138 13.66 35.64 -24.40
CA LYS A 138 14.64 36.67 -24.77
C LYS A 138 15.88 35.95 -25.31
N ASN A 139 16.18 36.18 -26.59
CA ASN A 139 17.48 35.94 -27.23
C ASN A 139 18.30 34.74 -26.70
N GLY A 140 17.89 33.53 -27.08
CA GLY A 140 18.79 32.36 -27.05
C GLY A 140 19.23 31.85 -25.67
N GLN A 141 18.59 32.25 -24.57
CA GLN A 141 18.78 31.56 -23.28
C GLN A 141 18.10 30.20 -23.32
N VAL A 142 18.86 29.17 -22.92
CA VAL A 142 18.40 27.80 -22.77
C VAL A 142 17.22 27.79 -21.78
N LEU A 143 16.12 27.16 -22.20
CA LEU A 143 14.91 26.95 -21.39
C LEU A 143 15.27 26.14 -20.14
N ASP A 144 14.77 26.59 -19.00
CA ASP A 144 14.82 25.86 -17.74
C ASP A 144 14.18 24.47 -17.92
N ASP A 145 14.81 23.40 -17.43
CA ASP A 145 14.31 22.01 -17.56
C ASP A 145 12.94 21.81 -16.87
N GLU A 146 12.45 22.83 -16.15
CA GLU A 146 11.25 22.82 -15.33
C GLU A 146 10.00 23.42 -15.98
N ILE A 147 10.13 24.14 -17.11
CA ILE A 147 8.97 24.64 -17.87
C ILE A 147 9.24 24.68 -19.38
N HIS A 148 8.35 24.06 -20.15
CA HIS A 148 8.47 24.01 -21.60
C HIS A 148 7.18 24.44 -22.30
N TRP A 149 7.28 25.45 -23.17
CA TRP A 149 6.20 25.87 -24.06
C TRP A 149 6.44 25.38 -25.48
N THR A 150 5.43 24.76 -26.07
CA THR A 150 5.48 24.26 -27.45
C THR A 150 4.34 24.86 -28.26
N ARG A 151 4.65 25.44 -29.42
CA ARG A 151 3.62 25.88 -30.37
C ARG A 151 3.02 24.65 -31.06
N LEU A 152 1.70 24.53 -31.06
CA LEU A 152 0.97 23.41 -31.63
C LEU A 152 0.24 23.82 -32.90
N GLU A 153 0.39 23.06 -33.98
CA GLU A 153 -0.37 23.28 -35.22
C GLU A 153 -1.80 22.73 -35.13
N LYS A 154 -1.99 21.69 -34.31
CA LYS A 154 -3.26 21.02 -34.04
C LYS A 154 -3.27 20.49 -32.60
N HIS A 155 -4.43 20.10 -32.11
CA HIS A 155 -4.55 19.46 -30.79
C HIS A 155 -3.69 18.20 -30.72
N ASP A 156 -2.91 18.09 -29.65
CA ASP A 156 -2.04 16.96 -29.35
C ASP A 156 -2.70 16.11 -28.24
N PRO A 157 -3.02 14.83 -28.52
CA PRO A 157 -3.67 13.93 -27.56
C PRO A 157 -2.89 13.67 -26.26
N SER A 158 -1.60 14.01 -26.20
CA SER A 158 -0.80 13.95 -24.98
C SER A 158 -1.24 14.99 -23.93
N TYR A 159 -1.90 16.06 -24.35
CA TYR A 159 -2.49 17.06 -23.47
C TYR A 159 -3.97 16.77 -23.23
N LYS A 160 -4.31 16.37 -22.01
CA LYS A 160 -5.69 16.02 -21.62
C LYS A 160 -6.53 17.22 -21.20
N ALA A 161 -5.88 18.29 -20.73
CA ALA A 161 -6.53 19.51 -20.26
C ALA A 161 -6.23 20.69 -21.19
N THR A 162 -7.24 21.53 -21.41
CA THR A 162 -7.11 22.80 -22.14
C THR A 162 -7.68 23.96 -21.32
N ILE A 163 -7.01 25.10 -21.35
CA ILE A 163 -7.40 26.37 -20.73
C ILE A 163 -7.72 27.37 -21.83
N LEU A 164 -8.93 27.89 -21.83
CA LEU A 164 -9.39 28.95 -22.73
C LEU A 164 -9.60 30.23 -21.92
N PHE A 165 -8.98 31.33 -22.35
CA PHE A 165 -9.16 32.64 -21.74
C PHE A 165 -9.90 33.60 -22.67
N ASN A 166 -10.98 34.21 -22.16
CA ASN A 166 -11.86 35.14 -22.87
C ASN A 166 -12.43 34.60 -24.20
N GLN A 167 -12.58 33.29 -24.31
CA GLN A 167 -13.11 32.60 -25.49
C GLN A 167 -14.12 31.54 -25.03
N ALA A 168 -15.40 31.77 -25.33
CA ALA A 168 -16.46 30.80 -25.04
C ALA A 168 -16.74 29.92 -26.28
N GLY A 169 -16.95 28.63 -26.07
CA GLY A 169 -17.55 27.78 -27.10
C GLY A 169 -16.67 27.42 -28.31
N ASN A 170 -15.35 27.28 -28.16
CA ASN A 170 -14.51 26.69 -29.22
C ASN A 170 -14.84 25.19 -29.39
N GLN A 171 -15.89 24.89 -30.16
CA GLN A 171 -16.43 23.54 -30.34
C GLN A 171 -15.40 22.53 -30.86
N LYS A 172 -14.36 22.98 -31.57
CA LYS A 172 -13.30 22.10 -32.09
C LYS A 172 -12.39 21.59 -30.97
N ILE A 173 -12.04 22.44 -30.01
CA ILE A 173 -11.19 22.10 -28.86
C ILE A 173 -11.96 21.31 -27.80
N GLN A 174 -13.22 21.67 -27.58
CA GLN A 174 -14.14 20.91 -26.72
C GLN A 174 -14.31 19.47 -27.21
N LYS A 175 -14.12 19.18 -28.50
CA LYS A 175 -14.21 17.82 -29.05
C LYS A 175 -12.93 16.99 -28.90
N THR A 176 -11.78 17.60 -28.64
CA THR A 176 -10.48 16.90 -28.67
C THR A 176 -9.81 16.77 -27.29
N SER A 177 -10.10 17.65 -26.34
CA SER A 177 -9.55 17.57 -24.98
C SER A 177 -10.48 16.82 -24.04
N ASP A 178 -9.96 16.05 -23.09
CA ASP A 178 -10.78 15.39 -22.08
C ASP A 178 -11.43 16.42 -21.15
N ILE A 179 -10.69 17.47 -20.81
CA ILE A 179 -11.11 18.55 -19.91
C ILE A 179 -10.83 19.91 -20.56
N VAL A 180 -11.79 20.83 -20.49
CA VAL A 180 -11.63 22.22 -20.95
C VAL A 180 -12.11 23.17 -19.86
N PHE A 181 -11.26 24.12 -19.47
CA PHE A 181 -11.57 25.21 -18.56
C PHE A 181 -11.74 26.51 -19.36
N GLU A 182 -12.96 27.04 -19.39
CA GLU A 182 -13.26 28.35 -19.98
C GLU A 182 -13.29 29.39 -18.86
N THR A 183 -12.38 30.34 -18.95
CA THR A 183 -12.21 31.42 -17.98
C THR A 183 -12.50 32.76 -18.63
N SER A 184 -13.35 33.57 -18.01
CA SER A 184 -13.72 34.89 -18.55
C SER A 184 -14.21 35.82 -17.45
N PHE A 185 -14.25 37.12 -17.73
CA PHE A 185 -14.91 38.09 -16.85
C PHE A 185 -16.28 38.47 -17.41
N THR A 186 -17.30 38.46 -16.54
CA THR A 186 -18.62 38.98 -16.88
C THR A 186 -18.57 40.48 -17.17
N ARG A 187 -19.63 41.04 -17.76
CA ARG A 187 -19.78 42.50 -17.95
C ARG A 187 -19.66 43.30 -16.63
N LYS A 188 -19.96 42.67 -15.49
CA LYS A 188 -19.82 43.26 -14.14
C LYS A 188 -18.44 43.03 -13.52
N GLY A 189 -17.45 42.58 -14.29
CA GLY A 189 -16.07 42.37 -13.85
C GLY A 189 -15.84 41.14 -12.97
N ARG A 190 -16.84 40.26 -12.80
CA ARG A 190 -16.72 39.02 -12.01
C ARG A 190 -16.12 37.89 -12.83
N LEU A 191 -15.18 37.16 -12.24
CA LEU A 191 -14.58 35.96 -12.81
C LEU A 191 -15.61 34.82 -12.91
N THR A 192 -15.70 34.23 -14.09
CA THR A 192 -16.48 33.03 -14.40
C THR A 192 -15.52 31.94 -14.84
N VAL A 193 -15.68 30.75 -14.26
CA VAL A 193 -14.98 29.54 -14.67
C VAL A 193 -16.00 28.46 -14.99
N VAL A 194 -15.94 27.95 -16.22
CA VAL A 194 -16.78 26.86 -16.73
C VAL A 194 -15.87 25.69 -17.06
N MET A 195 -16.20 24.50 -16.55
CA MET A 195 -15.52 23.25 -16.87
C MET A 195 -16.40 22.41 -17.78
N ASN A 196 -15.87 22.09 -18.95
CA ASN A 196 -16.49 21.20 -19.91
C ASN A 196 -15.64 19.92 -20.02
N TYR A 197 -16.23 18.75 -19.77
CA TYR A 197 -15.48 17.50 -19.63
C TYR A 197 -16.19 16.31 -20.30
N SER A 198 -15.39 15.34 -20.73
CA SER A 198 -15.86 14.03 -21.20
C SER A 198 -16.27 13.16 -20.01
N ILE A 199 -17.49 12.61 -20.02
CA ILE A 199 -17.94 11.72 -18.93
C ILE A 199 -17.21 10.37 -18.91
N LEU A 200 -16.48 10.04 -19.98
CA LEU A 200 -15.61 8.86 -20.05
C LEU A 200 -14.28 9.08 -19.31
N ALA A 201 -13.87 10.34 -19.13
CA ALA A 201 -12.61 10.69 -18.49
C ALA A 201 -12.79 11.18 -17.04
N VAL A 202 -13.87 11.92 -16.77
CA VAL A 202 -14.10 12.58 -15.48
C VAL A 202 -15.54 12.34 -15.03
N SER A 203 -15.70 11.86 -13.80
CA SER A 203 -17.03 11.76 -13.17
C SER A 203 -17.54 13.15 -12.76
N GLU A 204 -18.86 13.32 -12.71
CA GLU A 204 -19.44 14.61 -12.30
C GLU A 204 -19.00 15.07 -10.91
N GLY A 205 -18.92 14.14 -9.97
CA GLY A 205 -18.43 14.43 -8.63
C GLY A 205 -16.95 14.88 -8.61
N LEU A 206 -16.09 14.22 -9.39
CA LEU A 206 -14.68 14.64 -9.53
C LEU A 206 -14.57 16.02 -10.16
N ALA A 207 -15.40 16.33 -11.17
CA ALA A 207 -15.43 17.65 -11.79
C ALA A 207 -15.80 18.75 -10.77
N TRP A 208 -16.76 18.48 -9.86
CA TRP A 208 -17.08 19.39 -8.76
C TRP A 208 -15.92 19.55 -7.77
N SER A 209 -15.24 18.47 -7.37
CA SER A 209 -14.05 18.53 -6.51
C SER A 209 -12.93 19.37 -7.13
N MET A 210 -12.63 19.17 -8.42
CA MET A 210 -11.62 19.95 -9.15
C MET A 210 -11.97 21.45 -9.19
N LEU A 211 -13.23 21.79 -9.47
CA LEU A 211 -13.67 23.18 -9.49
C LEU A 211 -13.62 23.84 -8.09
N ASN A 212 -14.03 23.12 -7.04
CA ASN A 212 -13.92 23.65 -5.67
C ASN A 212 -12.46 23.80 -5.23
N THR A 213 -11.57 22.90 -5.66
CA THR A 213 -10.12 23.02 -5.45
C THR A 213 -9.57 24.26 -6.16
N LEU A 214 -9.94 24.49 -7.43
CA LEU A 214 -9.54 25.69 -8.18
C LEU A 214 -9.99 26.99 -7.48
N SER A 215 -11.19 26.99 -6.90
CA SER A 215 -11.71 28.11 -6.09
C SER A 215 -10.81 28.42 -4.89
N LEU A 216 -10.37 27.39 -4.17
CA LEU A 216 -9.46 27.54 -3.03
C LEU A 216 -8.07 28.01 -3.45
N VAL A 217 -7.54 27.49 -4.56
CA VAL A 217 -6.26 27.94 -5.13
C VAL A 217 -6.32 29.43 -5.48
N LEU A 218 -7.34 29.87 -6.22
CA LEU A 218 -7.51 31.29 -6.57
C LEU A 218 -7.60 32.19 -5.33
N ARG A 219 -8.31 31.76 -4.29
CA ARG A 219 -8.40 32.50 -3.01
C ARG A 219 -7.08 32.51 -2.25
N GLY A 220 -6.30 31.42 -2.29
CA GLY A 220 -4.97 31.33 -1.70
C GLY A 220 -3.99 32.29 -2.36
N MET A 221 -3.93 32.28 -3.70
CA MET A 221 -3.10 33.20 -4.48
C MET A 221 -3.45 34.66 -4.20
N ARG A 222 -4.75 34.99 -4.08
CA ARG A 222 -5.22 36.33 -3.70
C ARG A 222 -4.73 36.74 -2.31
N LYS A 223 -4.71 35.81 -1.35
CA LYS A 223 -4.41 36.10 0.06
C LYS A 223 -2.92 36.38 0.29
N SER A 224 -2.02 35.65 -0.39
CA SER A 224 -0.59 35.84 -0.25
C SER A 224 0.16 35.41 -1.51
N SER A 225 0.95 36.32 -2.07
CA SER A 225 1.88 36.06 -3.17
C SER A 225 3.07 35.17 -2.77
N TRP A 226 3.35 35.07 -1.47
CA TRP A 226 4.46 34.28 -0.90
C TRP A 226 4.02 32.91 -0.38
N LEU A 227 2.74 32.54 -0.53
CA LEU A 227 2.26 31.22 -0.15
C LEU A 227 2.94 30.16 -1.02
N ALA A 228 3.65 29.22 -0.39
CA ALA A 228 4.26 28.10 -1.07
C ALA A 228 3.20 27.13 -1.62
N VAL A 229 3.46 26.48 -2.75
CA VAL A 229 2.51 25.56 -3.38
C VAL A 229 2.10 24.41 -2.45
N GLY A 230 3.06 23.85 -1.70
CA GLY A 230 2.79 22.80 -0.71
C GLY A 230 1.97 23.29 0.50
N GLU A 231 1.80 24.60 0.66
CA GLU A 231 1.07 25.21 1.76
C GLU A 231 -0.41 25.50 1.47
N PHE A 232 -0.91 25.26 0.27
CA PHE A 232 -2.33 25.45 -0.02
C PHE A 232 -3.22 24.47 0.76
N ASP A 233 -4.29 24.97 1.40
CA ASP A 233 -5.41 24.14 1.87
C ASP A 233 -6.43 24.04 0.74
N ILE A 234 -6.50 22.86 0.14
CA ILE A 234 -7.25 22.58 -1.08
C ILE A 234 -8.46 21.66 -0.86
N CYS A 235 -8.70 21.20 0.37
CA CYS A 235 -9.84 20.34 0.66
C CYS A 235 -11.06 21.19 1.04
N SER A 236 -11.95 21.34 0.07
CA SER A 236 -13.14 22.18 0.20
C SER A 236 -14.17 21.60 1.16
N ARG A 237 -15.13 22.42 1.58
CA ARG A 237 -16.27 21.94 2.38
C ARG A 237 -17.04 20.82 1.67
N TYR A 238 -17.19 20.92 0.34
CA TYR A 238 -17.83 19.89 -0.48
C TYR A 238 -17.08 18.55 -0.35
N ASP A 239 -15.75 18.58 -0.48
CA ASP A 239 -14.93 17.37 -0.35
C ASP A 239 -14.92 16.82 1.07
N ARG A 240 -14.83 17.69 2.08
CA ARG A 240 -14.87 17.32 3.50
C ARG A 240 -16.17 16.61 3.88
N GLU A 241 -17.32 17.06 3.37
CA GLU A 241 -18.61 16.41 3.59
C GLU A 241 -18.64 15.00 2.96
N ILE A 242 -18.05 14.82 1.78
CA ILE A 242 -17.95 13.51 1.11
C ILE A 242 -16.99 12.57 1.88
N VAL A 243 -15.78 13.06 2.19
CA VAL A 243 -14.76 12.27 2.91
C VAL A 243 -15.25 11.87 4.30
N ARG A 244 -15.99 12.74 4.99
CA ARG A 244 -16.67 12.41 6.26
C ARG A 244 -17.64 11.24 6.09
N GLY A 245 -18.32 11.14 4.96
CA GLY A 245 -19.14 9.98 4.62
C GLY A 245 -18.33 8.69 4.50
N PHE A 246 -17.19 8.74 3.79
CA PHE A 246 -16.31 7.59 3.57
C PHE A 246 -15.63 7.09 4.86
N THR A 247 -15.43 7.99 5.82
CA THR A 247 -14.69 7.74 7.06
C THR A 247 -15.59 7.72 8.30
N SER A 248 -16.90 7.65 8.10
CA SER A 248 -17.91 7.79 9.15
C SER A 248 -17.89 6.67 10.20
N SER A 249 -17.38 5.49 9.86
CA SER A 249 -17.33 4.33 10.76
C SER A 249 -15.91 3.85 10.98
N ILE A 250 -15.49 3.82 12.23
CA ILE A 250 -14.39 2.99 12.73
C ILE A 250 -15.02 1.94 13.65
N SER A 251 -14.48 0.73 13.62
CA SER A 251 -14.95 -0.33 14.50
C SER A 251 -14.61 -0.05 15.95
N ARG A 252 -15.48 -0.49 16.86
CA ARG A 252 -15.18 -0.44 18.29
C ARG A 252 -13.95 -1.30 18.60
N ALA A 253 -12.99 -0.72 19.31
CA ALA A 253 -11.83 -1.44 19.82
C ALA A 253 -12.26 -2.63 20.69
N GLU A 254 -11.57 -3.76 20.53
CA GLU A 254 -11.76 -4.94 21.35
C GLU A 254 -10.95 -4.84 22.64
N ASP A 255 -11.57 -5.15 23.78
CA ASP A 255 -10.94 -5.08 25.11
C ASP A 255 -10.44 -6.44 25.61
N ARG A 256 -10.58 -7.48 24.77
CA ARG A 256 -10.19 -8.86 25.04
C ARG A 256 -8.88 -9.25 24.36
N CYS A 257 -8.11 -10.10 25.02
CA CYS A 257 -6.90 -10.68 24.48
C CYS A 257 -7.21 -11.79 23.46
N VAL A 258 -6.36 -11.90 22.43
CA VAL A 258 -6.48 -12.90 21.35
C VAL A 258 -6.71 -14.32 21.88
N HIS A 259 -5.93 -14.73 22.89
CA HIS A 259 -6.03 -16.08 23.45
C HIS A 259 -7.38 -16.34 24.14
N GLU A 260 -8.08 -15.32 24.65
CA GLU A 260 -9.37 -15.50 25.31
C GLU A 260 -10.46 -15.97 24.34
N PHE A 261 -10.44 -15.47 23.09
CA PHE A 261 -11.37 -15.94 22.05
C PHE A 261 -11.16 -17.41 21.71
N ILE A 262 -9.90 -17.84 21.66
CA ILE A 262 -9.54 -19.24 21.39
C ILE A 262 -9.97 -20.13 22.56
N LEU A 263 -9.78 -19.66 23.80
CA LEU A 263 -10.20 -20.39 25.02
C LEU A 263 -11.72 -20.53 25.13
N ASP A 264 -12.51 -19.58 24.62
CA ASP A 264 -13.97 -19.75 24.52
C ASP A 264 -14.31 -21.00 23.68
N HIS A 265 -13.61 -21.19 22.55
CA HIS A 265 -13.78 -22.36 21.69
C HIS A 265 -13.22 -23.66 22.29
N CYS A 266 -12.13 -23.59 23.06
CA CYS A 266 -11.66 -24.70 23.89
C CYS A 266 -12.77 -25.24 24.80
N ARG A 267 -13.57 -24.35 25.39
CA ARG A 267 -14.68 -24.72 26.28
C ARG A 267 -15.94 -25.13 25.54
N SER A 268 -16.30 -24.42 24.46
CA SER A 268 -17.58 -24.63 23.77
C SER A 268 -17.57 -25.79 22.78
N THR A 269 -16.40 -26.10 22.20
CA THR A 269 -16.26 -27.10 21.13
C THR A 269 -15.00 -27.97 21.33
N PRO A 270 -14.83 -28.62 22.49
CA PRO A 270 -13.58 -29.27 22.89
C PRO A 270 -13.11 -30.39 21.93
N ASN A 271 -14.06 -31.10 21.32
CA ASN A 271 -13.79 -32.22 20.43
C ASN A 271 -13.57 -31.80 18.96
N ALA A 272 -13.75 -30.52 18.63
CA ALA A 272 -13.46 -30.03 17.29
C ALA A 272 -11.94 -29.96 17.08
N VAL A 273 -11.49 -30.27 15.86
CA VAL A 273 -10.08 -30.14 15.48
C VAL A 273 -9.73 -28.66 15.36
N ALA A 274 -8.73 -28.19 16.10
CA ALA A 274 -8.19 -26.84 16.05
C ALA A 274 -7.03 -26.73 15.05
N ILE A 275 -6.09 -27.68 15.10
CA ILE A 275 -4.93 -27.73 14.22
C ILE A 275 -4.97 -29.04 13.46
N SER A 276 -4.80 -28.99 12.13
CA SER A 276 -4.67 -30.18 11.28
C SER A 276 -3.34 -30.15 10.55
N SER A 277 -2.75 -31.32 10.34
CA SER A 277 -1.44 -31.49 9.69
C SER A 277 -1.42 -32.75 8.83
N THR A 278 -0.62 -32.76 7.77
CA THR A 278 -0.42 -33.92 6.89
C THR A 278 0.67 -34.86 7.40
N HIS A 279 1.57 -34.37 8.26
CA HIS A 279 2.74 -35.09 8.77
C HIS A 279 2.78 -35.24 10.29
N GLU A 280 1.82 -34.66 11.01
CA GLU A 280 1.65 -34.79 12.46
C GLU A 280 0.20 -35.14 12.80
N SER A 281 -0.03 -35.61 14.03
CA SER A 281 -1.40 -35.81 14.51
C SER A 281 -2.15 -34.49 14.61
N ASP A 282 -3.42 -34.49 14.21
CA ASP A 282 -4.38 -33.42 14.49
C ASP A 282 -4.41 -33.10 16.00
N VAL A 283 -4.76 -31.86 16.32
CA VAL A 283 -4.93 -31.37 17.69
C VAL A 283 -6.33 -30.79 17.83
N THR A 284 -7.10 -31.32 18.78
CA THR A 284 -8.41 -30.81 19.15
C THR A 284 -8.32 -29.55 20.01
N TYR A 285 -9.41 -28.82 20.12
CA TYR A 285 -9.50 -27.63 20.98
C TYR A 285 -9.25 -27.94 22.46
N SER A 286 -9.65 -29.13 22.95
CA SER A 286 -9.35 -29.58 24.31
C SER A 286 -7.86 -29.89 24.51
N GLU A 287 -7.25 -30.65 23.60
CA GLU A 287 -5.81 -30.92 23.64
C GLU A 287 -5.00 -29.63 23.53
N LEU A 288 -5.42 -28.69 22.68
CA LEU A 288 -4.78 -27.38 22.58
C LEU A 288 -4.81 -26.62 23.91
N ASP A 289 -5.94 -26.64 24.62
CA ASP A 289 -6.07 -26.00 25.93
C ASP A 289 -5.14 -26.66 26.95
N GLU A 290 -5.16 -27.99 27.06
CA GLU A 290 -4.32 -28.73 28.01
C GLU A 290 -2.83 -28.48 27.78
N ILE A 291 -2.38 -28.60 26.52
CA ILE A 291 -0.97 -28.45 26.14
C ILE A 291 -0.50 -27.01 26.42
N THR A 292 -1.26 -26.02 25.96
CA THR A 292 -0.86 -24.62 26.08
C THR A 292 -1.00 -24.10 27.50
N SER A 293 -1.88 -24.66 28.32
CA SER A 293 -1.98 -24.36 29.75
C SER A 293 -0.73 -24.82 30.49
N LYS A 294 -0.33 -26.09 30.33
CA LYS A 294 0.88 -26.64 30.97
C LYS A 294 2.13 -25.83 30.57
N LEU A 295 2.23 -25.51 29.29
CA LEU A 295 3.35 -24.73 28.78
C LEU A 295 3.34 -23.29 29.30
N ALA A 296 2.17 -22.65 29.38
CA ALA A 296 2.05 -21.31 29.95
C ALA A 296 2.49 -21.25 31.43
N HIS A 297 2.11 -22.24 32.25
CA HIS A 297 2.59 -22.34 33.63
C HIS A 297 4.12 -22.38 33.70
N HIS A 298 4.74 -23.23 32.90
CA HIS A 298 6.19 -23.33 32.85
C HIS A 298 6.86 -22.02 32.39
N LEU A 299 6.29 -21.36 31.37
CA LEU A 299 6.80 -20.06 30.90
C LEU A 299 6.71 -18.98 32.00
N ILE A 300 5.64 -18.98 32.80
CA ILE A 300 5.46 -18.05 33.92
C ILE A 300 6.53 -18.29 35.00
N GLU A 301 6.81 -19.55 35.34
CA GLU A 301 7.88 -19.90 36.29
C GLU A 301 9.25 -19.40 35.82
N LEU A 302 9.48 -19.38 34.51
CA LEU A 302 10.68 -18.84 33.89
C LEU A 302 10.64 -17.30 33.68
N GLY A 303 9.58 -16.63 34.15
CA GLY A 303 9.48 -15.17 34.20
C GLY A 303 8.76 -14.51 33.01
N VAL A 304 8.04 -15.27 32.18
CA VAL A 304 7.16 -14.70 31.14
C VAL A 304 5.93 -14.05 31.78
N GLY A 305 5.51 -12.91 31.25
CA GLY A 305 4.40 -12.11 31.72
C GLY A 305 4.16 -10.90 30.81
N PRO A 306 3.24 -9.98 31.19
CA PRO A 306 2.96 -8.76 30.43
C PRO A 306 4.24 -7.97 30.10
N GLU A 307 4.34 -7.53 28.84
CA GLU A 307 5.51 -6.80 28.30
C GLU A 307 6.85 -7.59 28.34
N LYS A 308 6.79 -8.91 28.47
CA LYS A 308 7.94 -9.80 28.26
C LYS A 308 7.87 -10.45 26.90
N PHE A 309 9.01 -10.54 26.23
CA PHE A 309 9.11 -11.09 24.89
C PHE A 309 9.74 -12.48 24.92
N VAL A 310 9.30 -13.35 24.02
CA VAL A 310 9.83 -14.70 23.84
C VAL A 310 10.14 -14.89 22.35
N LEU A 311 11.39 -15.22 22.02
CA LEU A 311 11.71 -15.62 20.63
C LEU A 311 11.12 -17.00 20.35
N CYS A 312 10.61 -17.20 19.13
CA CYS A 312 10.10 -18.49 18.68
C CYS A 312 10.72 -18.84 17.33
N CYS A 313 11.35 -20.01 17.24
CA CYS A 313 11.91 -20.54 16.01
C CYS A 313 11.37 -21.94 15.74
N PHE A 314 10.51 -22.08 14.73
CA PHE A 314 9.87 -23.34 14.38
C PHE A 314 9.67 -23.42 12.86
N GLY A 315 9.91 -24.58 12.27
CA GLY A 315 9.37 -24.92 10.96
C GLY A 315 7.85 -25.14 11.01
N LYS A 316 7.22 -25.33 9.85
CA LYS A 316 5.78 -25.61 9.73
C LYS A 316 5.40 -26.90 10.49
N SER A 317 4.76 -26.71 11.64
CA SER A 317 4.37 -27.77 12.58
C SER A 317 3.31 -27.28 13.56
N LYS A 318 2.59 -28.20 14.21
CA LYS A 318 1.63 -27.85 15.28
C LYS A 318 2.30 -27.11 16.45
N TRP A 319 3.59 -27.39 16.68
CA TRP A 319 4.37 -26.79 17.76
C TRP A 319 4.54 -25.28 17.61
N ALA A 320 4.61 -24.76 16.38
CA ALA A 320 4.66 -23.33 16.14
C ALA A 320 3.41 -22.60 16.65
N ILE A 321 2.23 -23.19 16.39
CA ILE A 321 0.94 -22.63 16.84
C ILE A 321 0.80 -22.76 18.37
N ILE A 322 1.15 -23.94 18.92
CA ILE A 322 1.13 -24.21 20.36
C ILE A 322 2.05 -23.23 21.11
N ALA A 323 3.27 -22.99 20.61
CA ALA A 323 4.23 -22.08 21.23
C ALA A 323 3.68 -20.65 21.32
N ARG A 324 3.15 -20.11 20.21
CA ARG A 324 2.52 -18.78 20.19
C ARG A 324 1.38 -18.68 21.19
N MET A 325 0.46 -19.66 21.18
CA MET A 325 -0.67 -19.67 22.09
C MET A 325 -0.23 -19.74 23.56
N ALA A 326 0.78 -20.55 23.89
CA ALA A 326 1.30 -20.65 25.25
C ALA A 326 1.96 -19.34 25.72
N VAL A 327 2.72 -18.65 24.85
CA VAL A 327 3.31 -17.34 25.16
C VAL A 327 2.22 -16.31 25.44
N LEU A 328 1.18 -16.25 24.59
CA LEU A 328 0.05 -15.34 24.80
C LEU A 328 -0.71 -15.63 26.10
N ARG A 329 -0.91 -16.92 26.43
CA ARG A 329 -1.55 -17.34 27.70
C ARG A 329 -0.71 -17.03 28.93
N ALA A 330 0.61 -17.09 28.81
CA ALA A 330 1.54 -16.63 29.84
C ALA A 330 1.58 -15.09 29.95
N GLY A 331 0.83 -14.36 29.11
CA GLY A 331 0.76 -12.90 29.07
C GLY A 331 1.94 -12.24 28.35
N GLY A 332 2.86 -13.02 27.78
CA GLY A 332 3.98 -12.49 27.00
C GLY A 332 3.61 -12.20 25.54
N ALA A 333 4.54 -11.57 24.84
CA ALA A 333 4.49 -11.39 23.39
C ALA A 333 5.53 -12.26 22.71
N TYR A 334 5.21 -12.85 21.56
CA TYR A 334 6.17 -13.65 20.81
C TYR A 334 6.84 -12.86 19.69
N ILE A 335 8.02 -13.32 19.29
CA ILE A 335 8.79 -12.81 18.15
C ILE A 335 9.18 -14.01 17.31
N MET A 336 8.61 -14.13 16.11
CA MET A 336 8.97 -15.23 15.20
C MET A 336 10.30 -14.92 14.49
N ILE A 337 11.20 -15.89 14.49
CA ILE A 337 12.46 -15.85 13.74
C ILE A 337 12.59 -17.11 12.88
N ASP A 338 13.44 -17.04 11.86
CA ASP A 338 13.83 -18.18 11.03
C ASP A 338 15.28 -18.58 11.39
N ALA A 339 15.54 -19.89 11.49
CA ALA A 339 16.87 -20.45 11.70
C ALA A 339 17.81 -20.21 10.51
N LYS A 340 17.26 -19.95 9.31
CA LYS A 340 18.02 -19.55 8.12
C LYS A 340 18.52 -18.11 8.18
N ASN A 341 18.00 -17.29 9.10
CA ASN A 341 18.45 -15.91 9.21
C ASN A 341 19.91 -15.86 9.69
N PRO A 342 20.73 -14.92 9.17
CA PRO A 342 22.11 -14.83 9.57
C PRO A 342 22.29 -14.54 11.07
N PRO A 343 23.34 -15.09 11.72
CA PRO A 343 23.59 -14.85 13.14
C PRO A 343 23.68 -13.37 13.52
N GLY A 344 24.24 -12.51 12.65
CA GLY A 344 24.31 -11.06 12.88
C GLY A 344 22.93 -10.41 12.98
N TYR A 345 22.00 -10.82 12.11
CA TYR A 345 20.60 -10.36 12.13
C TYR A 345 19.87 -10.81 13.41
N LEU A 346 20.01 -12.09 13.77
CA LEU A 346 19.41 -12.65 14.99
C LEU A 346 19.95 -11.97 16.26
N ASN A 347 21.25 -11.72 16.32
CA ASN A 347 21.86 -10.98 17.44
C ASN A 347 21.34 -9.55 17.53
N SER A 348 21.07 -8.88 16.40
CA SER A 348 20.46 -7.56 16.40
C SER A 348 19.04 -7.60 16.98
N ILE A 349 18.22 -8.58 16.58
CA ILE A 349 16.89 -8.81 17.17
C ILE A 349 16.98 -9.01 18.68
N VAL A 350 17.88 -9.88 19.15
CA VAL A 350 18.05 -10.16 20.59
C VAL A 350 18.42 -8.89 21.35
N LYS A 351 19.42 -8.16 20.85
CA LYS A 351 19.93 -6.94 21.48
C LYS A 351 18.84 -5.87 21.61
N ARG A 352 18.05 -5.66 20.57
CA ARG A 352 16.98 -4.66 20.54
C ARG A 352 15.79 -5.04 21.40
N SER A 353 15.33 -6.29 21.29
CA SER A 353 14.21 -6.79 22.09
C SER A 353 14.56 -7.02 23.56
N SER A 354 15.86 -7.04 23.90
CA SER A 354 16.34 -7.41 25.24
C SER A 354 15.75 -8.74 25.72
N VAL A 355 15.43 -9.62 24.77
CA VAL A 355 14.82 -10.92 25.03
C VAL A 355 15.81 -11.85 25.71
N LYS A 356 15.34 -12.58 26.72
CA LYS A 356 16.17 -13.49 27.52
C LYS A 356 15.85 -14.96 27.30
N MET A 357 14.79 -15.24 26.55
CA MET A 357 14.23 -16.57 26.39
C MET A 357 13.80 -16.82 24.97
N MET A 358 13.97 -18.06 24.55
CA MET A 358 13.38 -18.55 23.32
C MET A 358 12.71 -19.91 23.50
N MET A 359 11.78 -20.20 22.61
CA MET A 359 11.19 -21.52 22.40
C MET A 359 11.55 -22.01 21.00
N THR A 360 11.92 -23.29 20.89
CA THR A 360 12.33 -23.87 19.62
C THR A 360 12.08 -25.38 19.57
N SER A 361 12.08 -25.95 18.36
CA SER A 361 12.08 -27.40 18.16
C SER A 361 13.40 -28.04 18.64
N SER A 362 13.38 -29.36 18.87
CA SER A 362 14.58 -30.14 19.20
C SER A 362 15.69 -30.01 18.15
N GLU A 363 15.31 -29.86 16.88
CA GLU A 363 16.23 -29.72 15.75
C GLU A 363 17.11 -28.47 15.86
N HIS A 364 16.54 -27.32 16.20
CA HIS A 364 17.30 -26.07 16.21
C HIS A 364 17.87 -25.68 17.57
N LYS A 365 17.57 -26.43 18.64
CA LYS A 365 18.03 -26.11 20.01
C LYS A 365 19.53 -25.85 20.09
N ALA A 366 20.34 -26.72 19.48
CA ALA A 366 21.79 -26.60 19.51
C ALA A 366 22.30 -25.32 18.83
N ALA A 367 21.65 -24.89 17.74
CA ALA A 367 22.04 -23.71 16.98
C ALA A 367 21.83 -22.39 17.75
N PHE A 368 20.99 -22.40 18.79
CA PHE A 368 20.62 -21.19 19.53
C PHE A 368 21.03 -21.16 21.00
N GLN A 369 21.79 -22.17 21.45
CA GLN A 369 22.21 -22.28 22.85
C GLN A 369 23.01 -21.06 23.33
N ASP A 370 23.73 -20.41 22.41
CA ASP A 370 24.53 -19.21 22.67
C ASP A 370 23.83 -17.89 22.29
N LEU A 371 22.63 -17.95 21.70
CA LEU A 371 21.89 -16.76 21.24
C LEU A 371 21.16 -16.06 22.39
N VAL A 372 20.57 -16.82 23.33
CA VAL A 372 19.86 -16.29 24.50
C VAL A 372 20.14 -17.12 25.76
N PRO A 373 20.01 -16.53 26.96
CA PRO A 373 20.28 -17.23 28.23
C PRO A 373 19.42 -18.48 28.48
N THR A 374 18.19 -18.51 27.98
CA THR A 374 17.24 -19.59 28.26
C THR A 374 16.60 -20.10 26.96
N VAL A 375 16.88 -21.37 26.63
CA VAL A 375 16.33 -22.05 25.45
C VAL A 375 15.39 -23.16 25.91
N VAL A 376 14.10 -22.99 25.66
CA VAL A 376 13.05 -23.98 25.94
C VAL A 376 12.83 -24.82 24.70
N GLU A 377 13.15 -26.10 24.80
CA GLU A 377 12.86 -27.08 23.76
C GLU A 377 11.39 -27.51 23.86
N LEU A 378 10.65 -27.39 22.76
CA LEU A 378 9.28 -27.84 22.65
C LEU A 378 9.19 -29.08 21.75
N SER A 379 8.86 -30.21 22.37
CA SER A 379 8.57 -31.49 21.72
C SER A 379 7.55 -32.26 22.54
N GLN A 380 7.03 -33.36 21.99
CA GLN A 380 6.14 -34.25 22.73
C GLN A 380 6.78 -34.75 24.04
N LYS A 381 8.09 -35.05 23.99
CA LYS A 381 8.85 -35.55 25.15
C LYS A 381 9.01 -34.49 26.24
N THR A 382 9.36 -33.26 25.86
CA THR A 382 9.53 -32.18 26.85
C THR A 382 8.20 -31.78 27.47
N LEU A 383 7.12 -31.77 26.69
CA LEU A 383 5.77 -31.54 27.18
C LEU A 383 5.33 -32.58 28.23
N GLN A 384 5.58 -33.87 27.98
CA GLN A 384 5.23 -34.95 28.92
C GLN A 384 6.01 -34.90 30.23
N ALA A 385 7.17 -34.24 30.24
CA ALA A 385 7.98 -34.05 31.44
C ALA A 385 7.54 -32.85 32.29
N LEU A 386 6.69 -31.96 31.76
CA LEU A 386 6.15 -30.83 32.52
C LEU A 386 5.08 -31.31 33.51
N PRO A 387 5.01 -30.69 34.70
CA PRO A 387 4.03 -31.05 35.70
C PRO A 387 2.61 -30.68 35.25
N ASP A 388 1.66 -31.55 35.54
CA ASP A 388 0.25 -31.23 35.43
C ASP A 388 -0.11 -30.20 36.50
N THR A 389 -0.44 -28.99 36.06
CA THR A 389 -0.77 -27.88 36.95
C THR A 389 -2.24 -27.49 36.75
N PRO A 390 -3.18 -28.00 37.59
CA PRO A 390 -4.62 -27.82 37.39
C PRO A 390 -5.13 -26.47 37.91
N THR A 391 -4.25 -25.53 38.25
CA THR A 391 -4.64 -24.21 38.76
C THR A 391 -4.88 -23.22 37.62
N PRO A 392 -5.84 -22.30 37.73
CA PRO A 392 -5.97 -21.21 36.76
C PRO A 392 -4.70 -20.37 36.66
N LEU A 393 -4.36 -19.95 35.44
CA LEU A 393 -3.31 -18.95 35.20
C LEU A 393 -3.75 -17.61 35.82
N ASN A 394 -2.97 -17.08 36.78
CA ASN A 394 -3.25 -15.81 37.43
C ASN A 394 -2.31 -14.72 36.90
N ILE A 395 -2.58 -14.22 35.70
CA ILE A 395 -1.76 -13.23 34.98
C ILE A 395 -2.63 -12.01 34.65
N ASN A 396 -2.15 -10.81 34.96
CA ASN A 396 -2.84 -9.56 34.68
C ASN A 396 -2.47 -9.00 33.29
N VAL A 397 -2.75 -9.78 32.23
CA VAL A 397 -2.60 -9.33 30.84
C VAL A 397 -3.86 -8.63 30.38
N THR A 398 -3.70 -7.57 29.60
CA THR A 398 -4.79 -6.73 29.08
C THR A 398 -4.69 -6.58 27.57
N ALA A 399 -5.75 -6.10 26.92
CA ALA A 399 -5.74 -5.85 25.48
C ALA A 399 -4.68 -4.83 25.03
N ASP A 400 -4.23 -3.93 25.90
CA ASP A 400 -3.22 -2.92 25.57
C ASP A 400 -1.78 -3.46 25.64
N ASN A 401 -1.60 -4.66 26.19
CA ASN A 401 -0.30 -5.31 26.21
C ASN A 401 0.11 -5.82 24.82
N ALA A 402 1.42 -5.84 24.58
CA ALA A 402 1.99 -6.42 23.37
C ALA A 402 1.59 -7.91 23.26
N CYS A 403 1.17 -8.33 22.06
CA CYS A 403 0.89 -9.74 21.75
C CYS A 403 1.95 -10.34 20.84
N LEU A 404 2.57 -9.53 19.98
CA LEU A 404 3.70 -9.93 19.15
C LEU A 404 4.56 -8.73 18.76
N ILE A 405 5.82 -9.01 18.42
CA ILE A 405 6.71 -8.07 17.76
C ILE A 405 7.05 -8.59 16.36
N LEU A 406 6.81 -7.78 15.35
CA LEU A 406 7.20 -8.07 13.97
C LEU A 406 8.47 -7.31 13.62
N PHE A 407 9.56 -7.99 13.26
CA PHE A 407 10.75 -7.31 12.76
C PHE A 407 10.69 -7.10 11.25
N THR A 408 10.93 -5.88 10.81
CA THR A 408 11.03 -5.50 9.40
C THR A 408 12.38 -4.87 9.08
N SER A 409 12.70 -4.80 7.78
CA SER A 409 13.82 -4.03 7.25
C SER A 409 13.72 -2.56 7.67
N GLY A 410 14.86 -1.97 8.01
CA GLY A 410 14.95 -0.61 8.51
C GLY A 410 15.99 0.21 7.75
N SER A 411 15.55 1.35 7.20
CA SER A 411 16.38 2.35 6.49
C SER A 411 17.74 2.74 7.09
N THR A 412 17.98 2.47 8.38
CA THR A 412 19.26 2.67 9.07
C THR A 412 20.22 1.48 8.97
N GLY A 413 19.87 0.41 8.24
CA GLY A 413 20.65 -0.82 8.19
C GLY A 413 20.48 -1.73 9.40
N GLN A 414 19.41 -1.57 10.18
CA GLN A 414 19.12 -2.35 11.38
C GLN A 414 17.62 -2.67 11.44
N PRO A 415 17.23 -3.91 11.82
CA PRO A 415 15.84 -4.31 11.82
C PRO A 415 15.04 -3.52 12.86
N LYS A 416 13.80 -3.17 12.50
CA LYS A 416 12.86 -2.41 13.32
C LYS A 416 11.76 -3.35 13.84
N GLY A 417 11.65 -3.47 15.16
CA GLY A 417 10.58 -4.26 15.77
C GLY A 417 9.30 -3.44 15.87
N ILE A 418 8.22 -3.87 15.25
CA ILE A 418 6.90 -3.24 15.34
C ILE A 418 6.14 -3.92 16.46
N ILE A 419 5.66 -3.14 17.42
CA ILE A 419 4.91 -3.64 18.55
C ILE A 419 3.42 -3.69 18.20
N GLN A 420 2.87 -4.90 18.16
CA GLN A 420 1.45 -5.13 18.00
C GLN A 420 0.80 -5.54 19.32
N THR A 421 -0.40 -5.03 19.59
CA THR A 421 -1.12 -5.28 20.84
C THR A 421 -2.19 -6.33 20.64
N HIS A 422 -2.66 -6.88 21.75
CA HIS A 422 -3.86 -7.71 21.72
C HIS A 422 -5.06 -6.96 21.12
N ARG A 423 -5.26 -5.69 21.49
CA ARG A 423 -6.33 -4.84 20.97
C ARG A 423 -6.27 -4.69 19.46
N SER A 424 -5.09 -4.47 18.89
CA SER A 424 -4.95 -4.28 17.45
C SER A 424 -5.34 -5.53 16.67
N TYR A 425 -4.80 -6.68 17.05
CA TYR A 425 -5.13 -7.96 16.41
C TYR A 425 -6.56 -8.44 16.69
N SER A 426 -7.00 -8.42 17.95
CA SER A 426 -8.34 -8.86 18.33
C SER A 426 -9.42 -8.06 17.58
N THR A 427 -9.25 -6.73 17.47
CA THR A 427 -10.20 -5.87 16.76
C THR A 427 -10.22 -6.19 15.26
N ALA A 428 -9.03 -6.23 14.64
CA ALA A 428 -8.93 -6.43 13.20
C ALA A 428 -9.46 -7.80 12.77
N ILE A 429 -9.07 -8.87 13.49
CA ILE A 429 -9.50 -10.24 13.20
C ILE A 429 -11.00 -10.38 13.39
N ARG A 430 -11.58 -9.91 14.50
CA ARG A 430 -13.02 -9.96 14.76
C ARG A 430 -13.83 -9.38 13.61
N ASP A 431 -13.38 -8.26 13.03
CA ASP A 431 -14.15 -7.55 12.02
C ASP A 431 -14.08 -8.21 10.65
N TYR A 432 -12.89 -8.60 10.18
CA TYR A 432 -12.81 -9.23 8.87
C TYR A 432 -13.35 -10.66 8.87
N THR A 433 -13.16 -11.40 9.97
CA THR A 433 -13.73 -12.75 10.08
C THR A 433 -15.26 -12.70 10.03
N ARG A 434 -15.88 -11.73 10.71
CA ARG A 434 -17.33 -11.48 10.59
C ARG A 434 -17.73 -11.13 9.16
N LYS A 435 -16.99 -10.23 8.51
CA LYS A 435 -17.29 -9.78 7.14
C LYS A 435 -17.22 -10.91 6.12
N PHE A 436 -16.15 -11.71 6.19
CA PHE A 436 -15.87 -12.77 5.23
C PHE A 436 -16.38 -14.15 5.68
N LYS A 437 -17.15 -14.19 6.76
CA LYS A 437 -17.80 -15.39 7.31
C LYS A 437 -16.80 -16.51 7.64
N ILE A 438 -15.64 -16.13 8.16
CA ILE A 438 -14.69 -17.07 8.75
C ILE A 438 -15.28 -17.58 10.08
N GLY A 439 -15.28 -18.89 10.27
CA GLY A 439 -15.91 -19.52 11.42
C GLY A 439 -15.66 -21.02 11.52
N PRO A 440 -16.53 -21.78 12.22
CA PRO A 440 -16.27 -23.19 12.53
C PRO A 440 -16.11 -24.15 11.35
N LYS A 441 -16.53 -23.72 10.14
CA LYS A 441 -16.37 -24.49 8.91
C LYS A 441 -15.12 -24.11 8.12
N THR A 442 -14.43 -23.03 8.50
CA THR A 442 -13.20 -22.59 7.85
C THR A 442 -12.06 -23.54 8.20
N ARG A 443 -11.34 -23.96 7.18
CA ARG A 443 -10.09 -24.70 7.22
C ARG A 443 -9.07 -23.84 6.50
N LEU A 444 -8.35 -23.02 7.27
CA LEU A 444 -7.46 -22.01 6.72
C LEU A 444 -6.05 -22.59 6.60
N TYR A 445 -5.50 -22.62 5.39
CA TYR A 445 -4.16 -23.13 5.10
C TYR A 445 -3.08 -22.12 5.55
N GLN A 446 -2.14 -22.57 6.37
CA GLN A 446 -1.01 -21.77 6.87
C GLN A 446 0.09 -21.68 5.80
N PHE A 447 -0.14 -20.86 4.78
CA PHE A 447 0.79 -20.68 3.66
C PHE A 447 2.02 -19.87 4.07
N ASP A 448 1.81 -18.73 4.74
CA ASP A 448 2.84 -17.71 4.85
C ASP A 448 3.94 -18.05 5.85
N GLU A 449 5.16 -17.59 5.56
CA GLU A 449 6.30 -17.77 6.46
C GLU A 449 6.05 -17.08 7.80
N TYR A 450 6.49 -17.73 8.87
CA TYR A 450 6.16 -17.30 10.22
C TYR A 450 6.79 -15.98 10.65
N THR A 451 7.81 -15.52 9.93
CA THR A 451 8.45 -14.21 10.11
C THR A 451 7.64 -13.07 9.49
N PHE A 452 6.64 -13.36 8.66
CA PHE A 452 5.73 -12.37 8.08
C PHE A 452 4.47 -12.16 8.92
N ASP A 453 3.94 -10.94 8.86
CA ASP A 453 2.78 -10.50 9.63
C ASP A 453 1.52 -11.31 9.30
N ILE A 454 1.33 -11.62 8.02
CA ILE A 454 0.14 -12.31 7.53
C ILE A 454 0.01 -13.72 8.09
N SER A 455 1.12 -14.41 8.41
CA SER A 455 1.11 -15.75 9.02
C SER A 455 0.39 -15.79 10.38
N ASN A 456 0.24 -14.65 11.04
CA ASN A 456 -0.54 -14.55 12.27
C ASN A 456 -2.05 -14.68 11.98
N ASN A 457 -2.51 -14.26 10.80
CA ASN A 457 -3.90 -14.38 10.38
C ASN A 457 -4.26 -15.84 10.12
N ASP A 458 -3.33 -16.61 9.56
CA ASP A 458 -3.55 -18.02 9.21
C ASP A 458 -3.99 -18.88 10.39
N TYR A 459 -3.52 -18.58 11.60
CA TYR A 459 -3.88 -19.31 12.81
C TYR A 459 -4.88 -18.55 13.68
N MET A 460 -4.69 -17.23 13.89
CA MET A 460 -5.57 -16.50 14.81
C MET A 460 -7.00 -16.43 14.25
N ALA A 461 -7.18 -16.22 12.95
CA ALA A 461 -8.50 -16.07 12.36
C ALA A 461 -9.40 -17.30 12.47
N PRO A 462 -8.94 -18.51 12.08
CA PRO A 462 -9.74 -19.70 12.29
C PRO A 462 -9.89 -20.01 13.78
N LEU A 463 -8.82 -19.90 14.60
CA LEU A 463 -8.90 -20.33 16.00
C LEU A 463 -9.76 -19.41 16.88
N MET A 464 -9.76 -18.09 16.63
CA MET A 464 -10.63 -17.14 17.32
C MET A 464 -12.11 -17.29 16.95
N THR A 465 -12.43 -18.09 15.93
CA THR A 465 -13.80 -18.26 15.41
C THR A 465 -14.24 -19.73 15.38
N GLY A 466 -13.48 -20.63 16.00
CA GLY A 466 -13.82 -22.05 16.13
C GLY A 466 -13.51 -22.89 14.89
N GLY A 467 -12.87 -22.29 13.88
CA GLY A 467 -12.37 -22.95 12.67
C GLY A 467 -11.09 -23.75 12.93
N ARG A 468 -10.42 -24.12 11.84
CA ARG A 468 -9.21 -24.96 11.86
C ARG A 468 -8.05 -24.28 11.16
N CYS A 469 -6.87 -24.34 11.77
CA CYS A 469 -5.60 -23.98 11.15
C CYS A 469 -4.98 -25.24 10.52
N CYS A 470 -4.80 -25.24 9.21
CA CYS A 470 -4.24 -26.34 8.43
C CYS A 470 -2.75 -26.07 8.21
N VAL A 471 -1.89 -26.76 8.95
CA VAL A 471 -0.44 -26.56 8.94
C VAL A 471 0.22 -27.54 7.98
N PRO A 472 0.79 -27.07 6.86
CA PRO A 472 1.44 -27.95 5.90
C PRO A 472 2.81 -28.43 6.37
N ARG A 473 3.40 -29.38 5.64
CA ARG A 473 4.83 -29.67 5.72
C ARG A 473 5.62 -28.50 5.12
N SER A 474 6.85 -28.32 5.59
CA SER A 474 7.77 -27.36 4.99
C SER A 474 8.21 -27.84 3.60
N SER A 475 7.45 -27.51 2.55
CA SER A 475 7.83 -27.67 1.15
C SER A 475 7.39 -26.47 0.32
N ASN A 476 8.29 -25.95 -0.50
CA ASN A 476 8.08 -24.70 -1.24
C ASN A 476 7.60 -24.95 -2.68
N THR A 477 7.03 -26.12 -2.99
CA THR A 477 6.56 -26.45 -4.34
C THR A 477 5.05 -26.30 -4.47
N LEU A 478 4.59 -25.82 -5.62
CA LEU A 478 3.16 -25.71 -5.92
C LEU A 478 2.47 -27.09 -5.90
N ASP A 479 3.15 -28.14 -6.35
CA ASP A 479 2.61 -29.51 -6.33
C ASP A 479 2.32 -29.98 -4.90
N SER A 480 3.23 -29.69 -3.96
CA SER A 480 3.02 -30.02 -2.54
C SER A 480 1.87 -29.21 -1.94
N PHE A 481 1.75 -27.92 -2.29
CA PHE A 481 0.63 -27.08 -1.87
C PHE A 481 -0.70 -27.68 -2.34
N VAL A 482 -0.81 -28.06 -3.62
CA VAL A 482 -2.01 -28.68 -4.20
C VAL A 482 -2.37 -29.97 -3.47
N GLU A 483 -1.41 -30.85 -3.25
CA GLU A 483 -1.62 -32.12 -2.56
C GLU A 483 -2.15 -31.90 -1.14
N GLU A 484 -1.49 -31.03 -0.37
CA GLU A 484 -1.80 -30.81 1.04
C GLU A 484 -3.12 -30.06 1.26
N VAL A 485 -3.44 -29.08 0.40
CA VAL A 485 -4.75 -28.43 0.39
C VAL A 485 -5.86 -29.46 0.22
N ASN A 486 -5.69 -30.42 -0.70
CA ASN A 486 -6.67 -31.46 -0.96
C ASN A 486 -6.78 -32.49 0.18
N ILE A 487 -5.66 -32.92 0.77
CA ILE A 487 -5.64 -33.84 1.92
C ILE A 487 -6.35 -33.21 3.12
N MET A 488 -5.97 -31.98 3.50
CA MET A 488 -6.55 -31.28 4.65
C MET A 488 -7.95 -30.70 4.35
N LYS A 489 -8.34 -30.67 3.07
CA LYS A 489 -9.55 -30.01 2.56
C LYS A 489 -9.59 -28.55 2.98
N ALA A 490 -8.46 -27.85 2.88
CA ALA A 490 -8.40 -26.43 3.19
C ALA A 490 -9.34 -25.68 2.24
N ASN A 491 -10.12 -24.75 2.78
CA ASN A 491 -11.11 -23.99 2.01
C ASN A 491 -10.90 -22.47 2.02
N ALA A 492 -9.89 -22.02 2.76
CA ALA A 492 -9.43 -20.65 2.74
C ALA A 492 -7.89 -20.59 2.78
N THR A 493 -7.31 -19.59 2.15
CA THR A 493 -5.87 -19.31 2.22
C THR A 493 -5.59 -17.83 1.96
N PHE A 494 -4.44 -17.36 2.46
CA PHE A 494 -3.81 -16.11 2.03
C PHE A 494 -2.73 -16.45 1.00
N LEU A 495 -2.62 -15.65 -0.06
CA LEU A 495 -1.62 -15.80 -1.12
C LEU A 495 -1.21 -14.43 -1.66
N THR A 496 -0.02 -14.37 -2.28
CA THR A 496 0.34 -13.24 -3.14
C THR A 496 -0.30 -13.40 -4.52
N PRO A 497 -0.50 -12.30 -5.28
CA PRO A 497 -0.88 -12.40 -6.68
C PRO A 497 0.00 -13.33 -7.50
N THR A 498 1.32 -13.29 -7.27
CA THR A 498 2.28 -14.14 -7.96
C THR A 498 1.99 -15.63 -7.76
N VAL A 499 1.83 -16.09 -6.52
CA VAL A 499 1.57 -17.51 -6.24
C VAL A 499 0.20 -17.93 -6.75
N ALA A 500 -0.84 -17.13 -6.46
CA ALA A 500 -2.20 -17.45 -6.90
C ALA A 500 -2.34 -17.49 -8.43
N ASN A 501 -1.53 -16.74 -9.18
CA ASN A 501 -1.53 -16.81 -10.63
C ASN A 501 -0.82 -18.05 -11.18
N GLN A 502 0.02 -18.73 -10.40
CA GLN A 502 0.68 -19.97 -10.83
C GLN A 502 -0.19 -21.22 -10.58
N LEU A 503 -1.18 -21.12 -9.69
CA LEU A 503 -2.09 -22.21 -9.37
C LEU A 503 -3.17 -22.40 -10.44
N ASP A 504 -3.53 -23.66 -10.68
CA ASP A 504 -4.73 -24.02 -11.44
C ASP A 504 -5.89 -24.26 -10.46
N PRO A 505 -6.99 -23.49 -10.53
CA PRO A 505 -8.15 -23.66 -9.65
C PRO A 505 -8.75 -25.07 -9.67
N GLU A 506 -8.65 -25.81 -10.79
CA GLU A 506 -9.19 -27.17 -10.89
C GLU A 506 -8.43 -28.18 -10.03
N LEU A 507 -7.16 -27.89 -9.71
CA LEU A 507 -6.33 -28.74 -8.86
C LEU A 507 -6.60 -28.52 -7.37
N VAL A 508 -7.25 -27.42 -6.98
CA VAL A 508 -7.57 -27.08 -5.59
C VAL A 508 -9.05 -26.74 -5.40
N PRO A 509 -9.97 -27.64 -5.77
CA PRO A 509 -11.41 -27.37 -5.83
C PRO A 509 -12.07 -27.12 -4.48
N SER A 510 -11.33 -27.33 -3.37
CA SER A 510 -11.82 -27.07 -2.01
C SER A 510 -11.66 -25.60 -1.58
N LEU A 511 -10.83 -24.81 -2.27
CA LEU A 511 -10.61 -23.40 -1.95
C LEU A 511 -11.80 -22.53 -2.41
N ASP A 512 -12.63 -22.12 -1.45
CA ASP A 512 -13.79 -21.25 -1.69
C ASP A 512 -13.45 -19.76 -1.49
N LEU A 513 -12.40 -19.46 -0.70
CA LEU A 513 -12.03 -18.10 -0.30
C LEU A 513 -10.52 -17.91 -0.38
N ILE A 514 -10.08 -16.91 -1.16
CA ILE A 514 -8.66 -16.60 -1.29
C ILE A 514 -8.47 -15.11 -1.03
N PHE A 515 -7.65 -14.82 -0.03
CA PHE A 515 -7.19 -13.47 0.26
C PHE A 515 -5.90 -13.21 -0.51
N ILE A 516 -5.88 -12.14 -1.29
CA ILE A 516 -4.77 -11.77 -2.16
C ILE A 516 -4.20 -10.45 -1.70
N GLY A 517 -2.93 -10.42 -1.31
CA GLY A 517 -2.27 -9.22 -0.81
C GLY A 517 -0.77 -9.23 -1.01
N GLY A 518 -0.10 -8.20 -0.49
CA GLY A 518 1.36 -8.05 -0.62
C GLY A 518 1.79 -7.35 -1.91
N GLU A 519 1.10 -7.57 -3.05
CA GLU A 519 1.48 -7.02 -4.36
C GLU A 519 0.27 -6.39 -5.09
N VAL A 520 0.53 -5.64 -6.17
CA VAL A 520 -0.53 -5.18 -7.06
C VAL A 520 -1.08 -6.38 -7.83
N MET A 521 -2.39 -6.47 -7.89
CA MET A 521 -3.08 -7.58 -8.55
C MET A 521 -2.99 -7.50 -10.07
N CYS A 522 -2.99 -8.65 -10.75
CA CYS A 522 -3.01 -8.73 -12.21
C CYS A 522 -4.38 -9.21 -12.72
N LYS A 523 -4.68 -8.88 -13.99
CA LYS A 523 -5.95 -9.23 -14.63
C LYS A 523 -6.09 -10.74 -14.85
N ASP A 524 -5.00 -11.42 -15.15
CA ASP A 524 -5.01 -12.85 -15.47
C ASP A 524 -5.42 -13.70 -14.27
N LEU A 525 -4.94 -13.33 -13.07
CA LEU A 525 -5.37 -13.94 -11.82
C LEU A 525 -6.88 -13.82 -11.62
N LEU A 526 -7.46 -12.63 -11.86
CA LEU A 526 -8.90 -12.42 -11.72
C LEU A 526 -9.70 -13.25 -12.70
N ASN A 527 -9.27 -13.30 -13.96
CA ASN A 527 -9.92 -14.10 -14.98
C ASN A 527 -9.85 -15.60 -14.64
N LYS A 528 -8.69 -16.06 -14.16
CA LYS A 528 -8.44 -17.46 -13.80
C LYS A 528 -9.34 -17.93 -12.65
N TRP A 529 -9.45 -17.13 -11.60
CA TRP A 529 -10.20 -17.50 -10.39
C TRP A 529 -11.68 -17.11 -10.42
N SER A 530 -12.10 -16.33 -11.43
CA SER A 530 -13.49 -15.89 -11.58
C SER A 530 -14.46 -17.08 -11.63
N GLY A 531 -15.40 -17.10 -10.69
CA GLY A 531 -16.41 -18.17 -10.57
C GLY A 531 -15.89 -19.47 -9.95
N LYS A 532 -14.61 -19.54 -9.59
CA LYS A 532 -13.99 -20.71 -8.93
C LYS A 532 -13.84 -20.51 -7.43
N ALA A 533 -13.40 -19.33 -7.00
CA ALA A 533 -13.29 -18.95 -5.59
C ALA A 533 -13.67 -17.48 -5.39
N LYS A 534 -14.02 -17.10 -4.16
CA LYS A 534 -14.17 -15.69 -3.78
C LYS A 534 -12.77 -15.10 -3.57
N ILE A 535 -12.37 -14.21 -4.47
CA ILE A 535 -11.13 -13.43 -4.35
C ILE A 535 -11.39 -12.15 -3.57
N ILE A 536 -10.59 -11.93 -2.53
CA ILE A 536 -10.56 -10.70 -1.74
C ILE A 536 -9.20 -10.05 -1.94
N ASN A 537 -9.14 -8.89 -2.58
CA ASN A 537 -7.91 -8.09 -2.58
C ASN A 537 -7.77 -7.40 -1.23
N GLN A 538 -6.57 -7.40 -0.64
CA GLN A 538 -6.31 -6.77 0.64
C GLN A 538 -5.07 -5.90 0.60
N TYR A 539 -5.13 -4.79 1.33
CA TYR A 539 -4.05 -3.84 1.49
C TYR A 539 -3.72 -3.68 2.97
N GLY A 540 -2.44 -3.80 3.32
CA GLY A 540 -1.93 -3.77 4.69
C GLY A 540 -0.42 -3.58 4.75
N MET A 541 0.08 -3.36 5.95
CA MET A 541 1.48 -3.19 6.30
C MET A 541 1.71 -3.64 7.74
N GLY A 542 2.93 -4.02 8.11
CA GLY A 542 3.22 -4.57 9.43
C GLY A 542 2.88 -3.65 10.61
N GLU A 543 2.89 -2.32 10.39
CA GLU A 543 2.55 -1.30 11.40
C GLU A 543 1.06 -1.23 11.74
N VAL A 544 0.19 -1.90 10.97
CA VAL A 544 -1.24 -1.98 11.22
C VAL A 544 -1.65 -3.45 11.22
N ALA A 545 -2.23 -3.93 12.32
CA ALA A 545 -2.62 -5.34 12.45
C ALA A 545 -3.54 -5.76 11.29
N THR A 546 -3.15 -6.87 10.66
CA THR A 546 -3.81 -7.51 9.52
C THR A 546 -3.85 -6.64 8.26
N PHE A 547 -5.00 -6.08 7.89
CA PHE A 547 -5.19 -5.30 6.68
C PHE A 547 -6.07 -4.07 6.95
N CYS A 548 -5.73 -2.99 6.27
CA CYS A 548 -6.32 -1.66 6.40
C CYS A 548 -7.50 -1.45 5.45
N ALA A 549 -7.48 -2.11 4.30
CA ALA A 549 -8.52 -2.04 3.28
C ALA A 549 -8.65 -3.36 2.53
N TYR A 550 -9.81 -3.57 1.93
CA TYR A 550 -10.05 -4.70 1.07
C TYR A 550 -11.06 -4.37 -0.04
N GLU A 551 -10.95 -5.10 -1.15
CA GLU A 551 -11.91 -5.10 -2.25
C GLU A 551 -12.54 -6.48 -2.41
N GLU A 552 -13.86 -6.51 -2.32
CA GLU A 552 -14.66 -7.68 -2.66
C GLU A 552 -14.90 -7.68 -4.15
N PHE A 553 -14.64 -8.80 -4.82
CA PHE A 553 -14.83 -8.95 -6.27
C PHE A 553 -14.05 -7.91 -7.08
N PRO A 554 -12.72 -7.86 -6.91
CA PRO A 554 -11.87 -6.95 -7.67
C PRO A 554 -12.11 -7.06 -9.18
N SER A 555 -12.12 -5.91 -9.85
CA SER A 555 -12.35 -5.82 -11.29
C SER A 555 -11.04 -5.76 -12.06
N ALA A 556 -10.95 -6.51 -13.16
CA ALA A 556 -9.85 -6.39 -14.13
C ALA A 556 -9.74 -4.97 -14.74
N SER A 557 -10.78 -4.14 -14.63
CA SER A 557 -10.74 -2.73 -15.06
C SER A 557 -10.11 -1.78 -14.02
N ARG A 558 -9.96 -2.21 -12.76
CA ARG A 558 -9.53 -1.38 -11.62
C ARG A 558 -8.53 -2.11 -10.71
N ILE A 559 -7.53 -2.76 -11.30
CA ILE A 559 -6.53 -3.56 -10.56
C ILE A 559 -5.72 -2.77 -9.51
N ALA A 560 -5.63 -1.44 -9.64
CA ALA A 560 -4.98 -0.55 -8.69
C ALA A 560 -5.86 -0.21 -7.47
N SER A 561 -7.13 -0.60 -7.49
CA SER A 561 -8.03 -0.36 -6.37
C SER A 561 -7.68 -1.29 -5.20
N ILE A 562 -7.56 -0.69 -4.02
CA ILE A 562 -7.38 -1.38 -2.75
C ILE A 562 -8.71 -1.47 -1.98
N GLY A 563 -9.80 -1.06 -2.64
CA GLY A 563 -11.16 -1.15 -2.12
C GLY A 563 -11.45 -0.12 -1.03
N ARG A 564 -12.06 -0.57 0.07
CA ARG A 564 -12.56 0.29 1.15
C ARG A 564 -11.89 -0.03 2.49
N PRO A 565 -11.86 0.94 3.43
CA PRO A 565 -11.31 0.71 4.76
C PRO A 565 -11.95 -0.49 5.48
N GLY A 566 -11.14 -1.15 6.31
CA GLY A 566 -11.52 -2.29 7.13
C GLY A 566 -12.16 -1.87 8.46
N CYS A 567 -11.52 -2.22 9.57
CA CYS A 567 -11.94 -1.83 10.92
C CYS A 567 -11.53 -0.39 11.29
N ASN A 568 -10.79 0.26 10.40
CA ASN A 568 -10.19 1.58 10.52
C ASN A 568 -10.82 2.59 9.55
N ALA A 569 -10.42 3.85 9.68
CA ALA A 569 -10.56 4.84 8.61
C ALA A 569 -9.23 4.95 7.85
N ILE A 570 -9.32 5.34 6.58
CA ILE A 570 -8.17 5.74 5.77
C ILE A 570 -8.42 7.15 5.30
N TRP A 571 -7.42 8.01 5.48
CA TRP A 571 -7.38 9.42 5.10
C TRP A 571 -6.32 9.61 4.01
N ILE A 572 -6.58 10.51 3.05
CA ILE A 572 -5.58 10.93 2.07
C ILE A 572 -5.12 12.34 2.45
N VAL A 573 -3.85 12.47 2.84
CA VAL A 573 -3.28 13.72 3.34
C VAL A 573 -2.18 14.26 2.43
N SER A 574 -1.83 15.53 2.58
CA SER A 574 -0.81 16.18 1.77
C SER A 574 0.56 15.55 1.98
N LEU A 575 1.34 15.47 0.88
CA LEU A 575 2.72 14.99 0.90
C LEU A 575 3.67 15.90 1.70
N ALA A 576 3.28 17.17 1.87
CA ALA A 576 4.06 18.14 2.65
C ALA A 576 3.76 18.06 4.14
N THR A 577 2.52 17.73 4.53
CA THR A 577 2.10 17.68 5.93
C THR A 577 0.82 16.85 6.12
N PRO A 578 0.74 15.99 7.17
CA PRO A 578 -0.47 15.26 7.51
C PRO A 578 -1.61 16.16 8.01
N ASP A 579 -1.33 17.42 8.40
CA ASP A 579 -2.32 18.40 8.84
C ASP A 579 -3.14 19.03 7.71
N LYS A 580 -3.01 18.52 6.48
CA LYS A 580 -3.85 18.92 5.36
C LYS A 580 -4.45 17.70 4.70
N LEU A 581 -5.77 17.69 4.67
CA LEU A 581 -6.54 16.67 3.97
C LEU A 581 -6.52 16.97 2.47
N MET A 582 -6.50 15.93 1.63
CA MET A 582 -6.63 16.06 0.17
C MET A 582 -8.10 15.94 -0.26
N PRO A 583 -8.53 16.66 -1.30
CA PRO A 583 -9.88 16.53 -1.85
C PRO A 583 -10.07 15.19 -2.57
N VAL A 584 -11.32 14.82 -2.83
CA VAL A 584 -11.63 13.55 -3.53
C VAL A 584 -11.00 13.58 -4.92
N GLY A 585 -10.29 12.50 -5.28
CA GLY A 585 -9.55 12.35 -6.54
C GLY A 585 -8.13 12.91 -6.56
N ALA A 586 -7.74 13.73 -5.59
CA ALA A 586 -6.37 14.23 -5.51
C ALA A 586 -5.41 13.19 -4.93
N VAL A 587 -4.15 13.26 -5.36
CA VAL A 587 -3.08 12.33 -4.95
C VAL A 587 -2.48 12.79 -3.64
N GLY A 588 -2.48 11.92 -2.64
CA GLY A 588 -1.84 12.20 -1.36
C GLY A 588 -1.29 10.94 -0.70
N GLU A 589 -0.79 11.10 0.50
CA GLU A 589 -0.28 10.01 1.32
C GLU A 589 -1.41 9.37 2.13
N VAL A 590 -1.36 8.04 2.26
CA VAL A 590 -2.29 7.25 3.06
C VAL A 590 -1.97 7.41 4.55
N LEU A 591 -2.94 7.92 5.30
CA LEU A 591 -2.94 7.99 6.75
C LEU A 591 -4.03 7.04 7.29
N ILE A 592 -3.62 6.03 8.05
CA ILE A 592 -4.54 5.07 8.67
C ILE A 592 -4.87 5.54 10.09
N GLU A 593 -6.16 5.54 10.41
CA GLU A 593 -6.67 5.82 11.75
C GLU A 593 -7.48 4.64 12.26
N GLY A 594 -7.11 4.05 13.41
CA GLY A 594 -7.96 3.02 13.98
C GLY A 594 -7.33 2.22 15.12
N PRO A 595 -8.13 1.34 15.74
CA PRO A 595 -7.68 0.49 16.85
C PRO A 595 -6.71 -0.61 16.42
N ASN A 596 -6.60 -0.90 15.12
CA ASN A 596 -5.65 -1.84 14.54
C ASN A 596 -4.26 -1.23 14.30
N VAL A 597 -4.06 0.07 14.48
CA VAL A 597 -2.73 0.68 14.40
C VAL A 597 -1.85 0.14 15.54
N GLY A 598 -0.63 -0.28 15.21
CA GLY A 598 0.34 -0.79 16.18
C GLY A 598 0.74 0.27 17.22
N ARG A 599 1.37 -0.17 18.31
CA ARG A 599 1.75 0.72 19.42
C ARG A 599 2.95 1.62 19.06
N GLY A 600 3.72 1.24 18.04
CA GLY A 600 4.95 1.93 17.64
C GLY A 600 6.10 0.95 17.38
N TYR A 601 7.30 1.49 17.17
CA TYR A 601 8.50 0.69 17.03
C TYR A 601 9.24 0.52 18.36
N LEU A 602 9.88 -0.63 18.52
CA LEU A 602 10.80 -0.98 19.58
C LEU A 602 12.02 -0.04 19.57
N ASP A 603 12.43 0.39 20.76
CA ASP A 603 13.53 1.35 21.00
C ASP A 603 13.31 2.77 20.46
N LEU A 604 12.11 3.08 19.96
CA LEU A 604 11.70 4.43 19.62
C LEU A 604 10.57 4.86 20.56
N PRO A 605 10.42 6.17 20.84
CA PRO A 605 9.21 6.67 21.48
C PRO A 605 7.98 6.20 20.69
N ALA A 606 6.93 5.74 21.39
CA ALA A 606 5.70 5.24 20.78
C ALA A 606 5.09 6.28 19.79
N ASN A 607 5.25 7.56 20.12
CA ASN A 607 4.84 8.70 19.33
C ASN A 607 6.05 9.22 18.54
N ASN A 608 6.41 8.57 17.44
CA ASN A 608 7.51 9.03 16.61
C ASN A 608 7.03 9.36 15.20
N THR A 609 6.66 10.64 15.02
CA THR A 609 6.17 11.16 13.73
C THR A 609 7.19 10.93 12.60
N SER A 610 8.50 10.97 12.90
CA SER A 610 9.53 10.68 11.89
C SER A 610 9.54 9.21 11.43
N ALA A 611 8.94 8.32 12.23
CA ALA A 611 8.73 6.91 11.92
C ALA A 611 7.30 6.61 11.46
N GLY A 612 6.45 7.62 11.24
CA GLY A 612 5.08 7.47 10.71
C GLY A 612 3.98 7.37 11.77
N PHE A 613 4.28 7.04 13.03
CA PHE A 613 3.30 7.05 14.12
C PHE A 613 3.10 8.49 14.62
N LEU A 614 1.92 9.07 14.42
CA LEU A 614 1.71 10.49 14.72
C LEU A 614 1.52 10.76 16.22
N GLU A 615 2.15 11.84 16.70
CA GLU A 615 1.94 12.36 18.05
C GLU A 615 0.61 13.15 18.14
N GLY A 616 -0.52 12.44 18.05
CA GLY A 616 -1.86 13.03 18.16
C GLY A 616 -2.60 13.21 16.84
N ALA A 617 -3.85 13.66 16.94
CA ALA A 617 -4.74 13.78 15.79
C ALA A 617 -4.42 15.03 14.94
N PRO A 618 -4.45 14.90 13.60
CA PRO A 618 -4.35 16.06 12.71
C PRO A 618 -5.44 17.11 12.99
N LEU A 619 -5.11 18.39 12.82
CA LEU A 619 -6.00 19.50 13.20
C LEU A 619 -7.38 19.45 12.53
N TRP A 620 -7.43 19.05 11.26
CA TRP A 620 -8.68 18.96 10.48
C TRP A 620 -9.65 17.90 11.02
N LEU A 621 -9.18 16.93 11.83
CA LEU A 621 -10.06 15.89 12.37
C LEU A 621 -11.01 16.47 13.42
N GLN A 622 -10.60 17.51 14.15
CA GLN A 622 -11.44 18.16 15.15
C GLN A 622 -12.74 18.71 14.54
N ASP A 623 -12.69 19.16 13.28
CA ASP A 623 -13.85 19.69 12.55
C ASP A 623 -14.76 18.57 11.99
N LEU A 624 -14.22 17.38 11.73
CA LEU A 624 -14.97 16.28 11.10
C LEU A 624 -15.51 15.26 12.12
N HIS A 625 -14.68 14.90 13.10
CA HIS A 625 -14.88 13.85 14.09
C HIS A 625 -14.19 14.22 15.43
N PRO A 626 -14.68 15.21 16.19
CA PRO A 626 -14.07 15.66 17.44
C PRO A 626 -13.93 14.56 18.50
N GLU A 627 -14.80 13.55 18.46
CA GLU A 627 -14.80 12.38 19.35
C GLU A 627 -13.61 11.42 19.12
N ARG A 628 -12.90 11.57 17.99
CA ARG A 628 -11.82 10.68 17.53
C ARG A 628 -10.42 11.28 17.64
N THR A 629 -10.28 12.40 18.33
CA THR A 629 -8.99 13.09 18.54
C THR A 629 -7.95 12.29 19.34
N LYS A 630 -8.35 11.17 19.96
CA LYS A 630 -7.48 10.24 20.70
C LYS A 630 -7.20 8.93 19.95
N SER A 631 -7.66 8.80 18.70
CA SER A 631 -7.36 7.63 17.87
C SER A 631 -5.85 7.48 17.65
N ALA A 632 -5.40 6.27 17.35
CA ALA A 632 -4.05 6.03 16.86
C ALA A 632 -3.98 6.28 15.35
N PHE A 633 -2.87 6.86 14.90
CA PHE A 633 -2.64 7.26 13.50
C PHE A 633 -1.29 6.74 13.01
N TYR A 634 -1.29 6.18 11.81
CA TYR A 634 -0.06 5.75 11.12
C TYR A 634 -0.01 6.26 9.69
N LEU A 635 1.04 7.01 9.37
CA LEU A 635 1.31 7.55 8.05
C LEU A 635 2.18 6.56 7.25
N SER A 636 1.63 5.99 6.18
CA SER A 636 2.17 4.74 5.63
C SER A 636 3.31 4.90 4.62
N GLY A 637 3.52 6.09 4.05
CA GLY A 637 4.40 6.29 2.90
C GLY A 637 3.81 5.87 1.54
N ASP A 638 2.60 5.30 1.52
CA ASP A 638 1.91 4.92 0.29
C ASP A 638 1.13 6.10 -0.29
N LEU A 639 1.17 6.25 -1.62
CA LEU A 639 0.42 7.24 -2.37
C LEU A 639 -0.90 6.65 -2.85
N ALA A 640 -1.98 7.36 -2.61
CA ALA A 640 -3.31 6.95 -3.06
C ALA A 640 -4.22 8.15 -3.31
N ARG A 641 -5.41 7.86 -3.83
CA ARG A 641 -6.51 8.82 -3.95
C ARG A 641 -7.85 8.17 -3.70
N TYR A 642 -8.82 8.97 -3.28
CA TYR A 642 -10.22 8.52 -3.26
C TYR A 642 -10.84 8.57 -4.64
N ASN A 643 -11.64 7.55 -4.93
CA ASN A 643 -12.71 7.65 -5.91
C ASN A 643 -13.96 8.24 -5.28
N HIS A 644 -14.85 8.75 -6.12
CA HIS A 644 -16.10 9.36 -5.65
C HIS A 644 -17.10 8.35 -5.07
N ASP A 645 -16.91 7.05 -5.31
CA ASP A 645 -17.66 6.00 -4.62
C ASP A 645 -17.10 5.72 -3.21
N GLY A 646 -15.94 6.27 -2.84
CA GLY A 646 -15.25 6.03 -1.57
C GLY A 646 -14.30 4.83 -1.57
N THR A 647 -14.09 4.19 -2.71
CA THR A 647 -12.98 3.24 -2.89
C THR A 647 -11.66 4.00 -3.07
N LEU A 648 -10.54 3.33 -2.82
CA LEU A 648 -9.20 3.90 -2.85
C LEU A 648 -8.38 3.30 -4.00
N GLU A 649 -7.65 4.13 -4.73
CA GLU A 649 -6.65 3.69 -5.73
C GLU A 649 -5.25 3.86 -5.17
N PHE A 650 -4.49 2.79 -5.14
CA PHE A 650 -3.07 2.80 -4.84
C PHE A 650 -2.27 3.25 -6.07
N LEU A 651 -1.35 4.19 -5.86
CA LEU A 651 -0.57 4.84 -6.93
C LEU A 651 0.93 4.56 -6.83
N GLY A 652 1.39 4.00 -5.71
CA GLY A 652 2.80 3.67 -5.48
C GLY A 652 3.25 4.10 -4.08
N ARG A 653 4.57 4.18 -3.87
CA ARG A 653 5.18 4.69 -2.65
C ARG A 653 5.86 6.02 -2.89
N LYS A 654 5.89 6.87 -1.87
CA LYS A 654 6.68 8.11 -1.89
C LYS A 654 8.18 7.86 -1.63
N ASP A 655 8.49 6.74 -0.99
CA ASP A 655 9.83 6.35 -0.57
C ASP A 655 10.38 5.19 -1.41
N LEU A 656 11.57 4.71 -1.05
CA LEU A 656 12.32 3.67 -1.76
C LEU A 656 12.08 2.27 -1.18
N LEU A 657 10.95 2.04 -0.51
CA LEU A 657 10.55 0.72 -0.06
C LEU A 657 9.99 -0.08 -1.24
N LEU A 658 10.65 -1.17 -1.57
CA LEU A 658 10.30 -2.07 -2.67
C LEU A 658 9.48 -3.25 -2.12
N LYS A 659 8.61 -3.80 -2.99
CA LYS A 659 7.88 -5.05 -2.75
C LYS A 659 8.36 -6.08 -3.75
N LEU A 660 8.99 -7.14 -3.26
CA LEU A 660 9.54 -8.24 -4.06
C LEU A 660 8.94 -9.55 -3.55
N ASP A 661 8.21 -10.28 -4.39
CA ASP A 661 7.52 -11.52 -4.01
C ASP A 661 6.69 -11.37 -2.71
N GLY A 662 5.97 -10.26 -2.60
CA GLY A 662 5.21 -9.88 -1.39
C GLY A 662 6.04 -9.42 -0.18
N CYS A 663 7.36 -9.52 -0.22
CA CYS A 663 8.27 -9.14 0.86
C CYS A 663 8.65 -7.65 0.80
N ARG A 664 8.74 -6.99 1.95
CA ARG A 664 9.18 -5.59 2.06
C ARG A 664 10.71 -5.51 2.09
N VAL A 665 11.29 -4.87 1.08
CA VAL A 665 12.73 -4.62 0.97
C VAL A 665 12.98 -3.12 1.03
N ASP A 666 13.76 -2.67 2.01
CA ASP A 666 14.23 -1.29 2.06
C ASP A 666 15.48 -1.13 1.20
N ALA A 667 15.34 -0.55 0.02
CA ALA A 667 16.47 -0.35 -0.90
C ALA A 667 17.57 0.50 -0.26
N ILE A 668 17.22 1.46 0.61
CA ILE A 668 18.20 2.33 1.29
C ILE A 668 19.00 1.53 2.31
N GLU A 669 18.39 0.59 3.03
CA GLU A 669 19.09 -0.32 3.94
C GLU A 669 20.15 -1.12 3.18
N VAL A 670 19.77 -1.77 2.09
CA VAL A 670 20.69 -2.55 1.25
C VAL A 670 21.80 -1.65 0.71
N GLU A 671 21.47 -0.47 0.18
CA GLU A 671 22.48 0.49 -0.29
C GLU A 671 23.42 0.98 0.82
N HIS A 672 22.90 1.25 2.01
CA HIS A 672 23.69 1.73 3.14
C HIS A 672 24.71 0.69 3.60
N LEU A 673 24.28 -0.58 3.67
CA LEU A 673 25.16 -1.68 4.04
C LEU A 673 26.20 -1.96 2.94
N SER A 674 25.80 -1.98 1.67
CA SER A 674 26.72 -2.11 0.54
C SER A 674 27.76 -0.98 0.48
N ARG A 675 27.35 0.26 0.80
CA ARG A 675 28.26 1.43 0.81
C ARG A 675 29.43 1.29 1.78
N LYS A 676 29.34 0.44 2.81
CA LYS A 676 30.45 0.19 3.75
C LYS A 676 31.65 -0.51 3.09
N HIS A 677 31.46 -1.12 1.94
CA HIS A 677 32.48 -1.85 1.17
C HIS A 677 32.95 -1.08 -0.07
N LEU A 678 32.42 0.13 -0.27
CA LEU A 678 32.69 1.01 -1.40
C LEU A 678 33.55 2.21 -0.97
N THR A 679 34.28 2.78 -1.91
CA THR A 679 35.00 4.04 -1.66
C THR A 679 34.04 5.23 -1.77
N ALA A 680 34.49 6.42 -1.35
CA ALA A 680 33.67 7.64 -1.39
C ALA A 680 33.26 8.08 -2.81
N ASP A 681 34.04 7.67 -3.82
CA ASP A 681 33.83 8.02 -5.23
C ASP A 681 32.99 6.96 -5.98
N ASP A 682 32.74 5.80 -5.37
CA ASP A 682 31.85 4.78 -5.90
C ASP A 682 30.38 5.10 -5.57
N ALA A 683 29.45 4.46 -6.29
CA ALA A 683 28.04 4.57 -5.98
C ALA A 683 27.29 3.27 -6.23
N ILE A 684 26.29 3.01 -5.39
CA ILE A 684 25.37 1.89 -5.56
C ILE A 684 23.93 2.38 -5.37
N VAL A 685 23.05 1.85 -6.22
CA VAL A 685 21.61 2.09 -6.20
C VAL A 685 20.92 0.73 -6.30
N ILE A 686 19.94 0.47 -5.45
CA ILE A 686 19.15 -0.76 -5.44
C ILE A 686 17.74 -0.47 -5.96
N ASP A 687 17.26 -1.22 -6.95
CA ASP A 687 15.89 -1.14 -7.47
C ASP A 687 15.44 -2.51 -8.05
N LEU A 688 14.19 -2.62 -8.46
CA LEU A 688 13.65 -3.77 -9.17
C LEU A 688 13.83 -3.64 -10.68
N LEU A 689 14.39 -4.66 -11.31
CA LEU A 689 14.47 -4.83 -12.76
C LEU A 689 13.38 -5.80 -13.24
N GLY A 690 12.75 -5.54 -14.40
CA GLY A 690 11.76 -6.44 -15.01
C GLY A 690 10.29 -5.98 -14.96
N CYS A 691 9.98 -4.74 -14.57
CA CYS A 691 8.61 -4.33 -14.28
C CYS A 691 7.78 -3.82 -15.48
N THR A 692 8.22 -3.95 -16.74
CA THR A 692 7.46 -3.40 -17.90
C THR A 692 7.16 -4.41 -19.01
N GLY A 693 6.06 -5.16 -18.82
CA GLY A 693 5.21 -5.68 -19.90
C GLY A 693 5.55 -7.05 -20.50
N GLY A 694 6.18 -7.96 -19.75
CA GLY A 694 6.37 -9.37 -20.11
C GLY A 694 6.25 -10.30 -18.92
N ASP A 695 6.35 -11.62 -19.14
CA ASP A 695 6.26 -12.69 -18.12
C ASP A 695 7.47 -12.75 -17.15
N ASP A 696 8.45 -11.85 -17.28
CA ASP A 696 9.66 -11.83 -16.45
C ASP A 696 9.32 -11.37 -15.02
N LYS A 697 9.78 -12.16 -14.02
CA LYS A 697 9.63 -11.82 -12.60
C LYS A 697 10.49 -10.61 -12.23
N PRO A 698 10.03 -9.71 -11.36
CA PRO A 698 10.85 -8.63 -10.86
C PRO A 698 12.02 -9.19 -10.04
N GLU A 699 13.23 -8.67 -10.26
CA GLU A 699 14.43 -9.11 -9.54
C GLU A 699 15.13 -7.92 -8.87
N LEU A 700 15.60 -8.13 -7.63
CA LEU A 700 16.37 -7.12 -6.90
C LEU A 700 17.72 -6.91 -7.56
N THR A 701 17.97 -5.69 -8.02
CA THR A 701 19.13 -5.37 -8.85
C THR A 701 19.95 -4.24 -8.23
N ALA A 702 21.26 -4.45 -8.16
CA ALA A 702 22.24 -3.47 -7.72
C ALA A 702 22.91 -2.80 -8.92
N TYR A 703 22.64 -1.51 -9.11
CA TYR A 703 23.32 -0.66 -10.09
C TYR A 703 24.58 -0.09 -9.46
N LEU A 704 25.73 -0.55 -9.93
CA LEU A 704 27.04 -0.28 -9.34
C LEU A 704 27.88 0.61 -10.25
N TYR A 705 28.30 1.76 -9.74
CA TYR A 705 29.32 2.62 -10.33
C TYR A 705 30.62 2.47 -9.54
N LEU A 706 31.71 2.19 -10.25
CA LEU A 706 33.05 2.11 -9.68
C LEU A 706 33.97 3.13 -10.37
N HIS A 707 34.53 4.06 -9.59
CA HIS A 707 35.36 5.15 -10.12
C HIS A 707 36.67 4.62 -10.74
N ASP A 708 37.32 3.66 -10.06
CA ASP A 708 38.60 3.04 -10.43
C ASP A 708 38.48 1.91 -11.46
N ASN A 709 37.31 1.73 -12.08
CA ASN A 709 37.17 0.74 -13.14
C ASN A 709 38.02 1.17 -14.36
N PRO A 710 39.02 0.39 -14.82
CA PRO A 710 39.87 0.76 -15.97
C PRO A 710 39.10 1.00 -17.28
N LEU A 711 37.82 0.57 -17.34
CA LEU A 711 36.89 0.81 -18.44
C LEU A 711 36.11 2.15 -18.33
N SER A 712 36.13 2.84 -17.18
CA SER A 712 35.52 4.17 -16.98
C SER A 712 36.30 5.27 -17.71
N ASN A 713 37.62 5.09 -17.86
CA ASN A 713 38.54 6.08 -18.41
C ASN A 713 38.72 6.03 -19.93
N THR A 714 38.19 5.02 -20.64
CA THR A 714 38.60 4.73 -22.02
C THR A 714 37.71 5.31 -23.13
N ILE A 715 36.54 5.89 -22.85
CA ILE A 715 35.66 6.43 -23.90
C ILE A 715 35.04 7.77 -23.44
N LYS A 716 35.72 8.87 -23.72
CA LYS A 716 35.11 10.22 -23.66
C LYS A 716 34.08 10.35 -24.78
N GLY A 717 32.79 10.46 -24.43
CA GLY A 717 31.73 10.89 -25.36
C GLY A 717 30.54 9.94 -25.56
N ASP A 718 30.56 8.75 -24.98
CA ASP A 718 29.43 7.81 -25.02
C ASP A 718 28.43 8.14 -23.89
N LYS A 719 27.18 8.44 -24.26
CA LYS A 719 26.13 8.93 -23.33
C LYS A 719 25.30 7.81 -22.71
N THR A 720 25.63 6.54 -22.99
CA THR A 720 24.87 5.38 -22.48
C THR A 720 25.17 5.11 -21.01
N ILE A 721 24.11 4.90 -20.20
CA ILE A 721 24.24 4.59 -18.76
C ILE A 721 24.80 3.19 -18.55
N PHE A 722 24.38 2.23 -19.39
CA PHE A 722 24.74 0.82 -19.33
C PHE A 722 25.66 0.44 -20.48
N ARG A 723 26.59 -0.48 -20.23
CA ARG A 723 27.46 -1.07 -21.27
C ARG A 723 27.39 -2.60 -21.25
N PRO A 724 27.22 -3.24 -22.42
CA PRO A 724 27.43 -4.68 -22.55
C PRO A 724 28.89 -5.03 -22.28
N GLY A 725 29.14 -6.01 -21.40
CA GLY A 725 30.48 -6.55 -21.18
C GLY A 725 30.69 -7.20 -19.81
N LYS A 726 31.71 -8.05 -19.72
CA LYS A 726 32.12 -8.71 -18.47
C LYS A 726 32.70 -7.72 -17.47
N PHE A 727 32.45 -7.98 -16.19
CA PHE A 727 33.14 -7.31 -15.10
C PHE A 727 34.66 -7.40 -15.25
N CYS A 728 35.37 -6.30 -14.97
CA CYS A 728 36.80 -6.40 -14.73
C CYS A 728 37.04 -7.19 -13.43
N ALA A 729 38.22 -7.82 -13.29
CA ALA A 729 38.53 -8.63 -12.11
C ALA A 729 38.33 -7.88 -10.78
N HIS A 730 38.62 -6.57 -10.78
CA HIS A 730 38.37 -5.69 -9.65
C HIS A 730 36.87 -5.52 -9.34
N GLY A 731 36.04 -5.26 -10.36
CA GLY A 731 34.58 -5.14 -10.19
C GLY A 731 33.93 -6.44 -9.72
N SER A 732 34.34 -7.59 -10.27
CA SER A 732 33.88 -8.90 -9.78
C SER A 732 34.27 -9.16 -8.32
N SER A 733 35.50 -8.82 -7.94
CA SER A 733 35.95 -8.96 -6.55
C SER A 733 35.14 -8.08 -5.60
N LYS A 734 34.82 -6.85 -6.01
CA LYS A 734 34.07 -5.91 -5.20
C LYS A 734 32.61 -6.35 -5.00
N ILE A 735 31.98 -6.89 -6.04
CA ILE A 735 30.63 -7.47 -5.93
C ILE A 735 30.63 -8.64 -4.95
N LYS A 736 31.57 -9.58 -5.07
CA LYS A 736 31.68 -10.70 -4.12
C LYS A 736 31.86 -10.24 -2.68
N GLU A 737 32.63 -9.19 -2.45
CA GLU A 737 32.80 -8.61 -1.11
C GLU A 737 31.48 -8.03 -0.57
N ILE A 738 30.78 -7.22 -1.37
CA ILE A 738 29.48 -6.64 -1.01
C ILE A 738 28.46 -7.74 -0.74
N GLU A 739 28.32 -8.68 -1.66
CA GLU A 739 27.39 -9.79 -1.57
C GLU A 739 27.62 -10.65 -0.33
N ALA A 740 28.87 -11.07 -0.07
CA ALA A 740 29.22 -11.82 1.13
C ALA A 740 28.86 -11.04 2.41
N ALA A 741 29.17 -9.75 2.46
CA ALA A 741 28.84 -8.92 3.62
C ALA A 741 27.33 -8.75 3.82
N LEU A 742 26.56 -8.62 2.73
CA LEU A 742 25.09 -8.54 2.81
C LEU A 742 24.49 -9.86 3.29
N PHE A 743 24.97 -11.01 2.81
CA PHE A 743 24.51 -12.33 3.27
C PHE A 743 24.75 -12.59 4.75
N GLU A 744 25.78 -11.98 5.35
CA GLU A 744 26.07 -12.14 6.78
C GLU A 744 25.08 -11.39 7.69
N ILE A 745 24.37 -10.39 7.17
CA ILE A 745 23.62 -9.43 7.99
C ILE A 745 22.17 -9.23 7.55
N LEU A 746 21.82 -9.57 6.32
CA LEU A 746 20.48 -9.47 5.77
C LEU A 746 19.86 -10.84 5.46
N PRO A 747 18.54 -10.99 5.58
CA PRO A 747 17.82 -12.12 4.99
C PRO A 747 18.12 -12.25 3.49
N SER A 748 18.14 -13.49 2.97
CA SER A 748 18.53 -13.77 1.58
C SER A 748 17.70 -13.04 0.53
N PHE A 749 16.39 -12.85 0.75
CA PHE A 749 15.50 -12.12 -0.18
C PHE A 749 15.82 -10.62 -0.30
N MET A 750 16.64 -10.06 0.60
CA MET A 750 17.10 -8.66 0.55
C MET A 750 18.47 -8.52 -0.13
N VAL A 751 19.14 -9.61 -0.44
CA VAL A 751 20.43 -9.59 -1.15
C VAL A 751 20.15 -9.49 -2.65
N PRO A 752 20.72 -8.50 -3.38
CA PRO A 752 20.48 -8.35 -4.82
C PRO A 752 20.90 -9.59 -5.61
N SER A 753 19.98 -10.11 -6.43
CA SER A 753 20.25 -11.24 -7.32
C SER A 753 21.06 -10.83 -8.55
N ASN A 754 21.02 -9.55 -8.92
CA ASN A 754 21.70 -9.00 -10.08
C ASN A 754 22.62 -7.84 -9.68
N PHE A 755 23.79 -7.77 -10.30
CA PHE A 755 24.64 -6.58 -10.26
C PHE A 755 24.84 -6.06 -11.69
N LEU A 756 24.52 -4.78 -11.91
CA LEU A 756 24.70 -4.09 -13.19
C LEU A 756 25.70 -2.96 -13.05
N LEU A 757 26.82 -3.02 -13.79
CA LEU A 757 27.73 -1.87 -13.86
C LEU A 757 27.11 -0.74 -14.67
N VAL A 758 27.25 0.47 -14.14
CA VAL A 758 26.86 1.70 -14.83
C VAL A 758 28.05 2.61 -15.00
N ASN A 759 28.10 3.35 -16.11
CA ASN A 759 29.12 4.37 -16.35
C ASN A 759 28.90 5.62 -15.49
N GLN A 760 27.66 5.84 -15.07
CA GLN A 760 27.25 6.97 -14.25
C GLN A 760 25.92 6.64 -13.58
N ILE A 761 25.73 7.16 -12.38
CA ILE A 761 24.40 7.21 -11.77
C ILE A 761 23.70 8.48 -12.27
N PRO A 762 22.61 8.37 -13.06
CA PRO A 762 21.92 9.54 -13.58
C PRO A 762 21.37 10.38 -12.44
N LYS A 763 21.36 11.69 -12.62
CA LYS A 763 20.81 12.65 -11.66
C LYS A 763 19.71 13.49 -12.30
N THR A 764 18.71 13.87 -11.50
CA THR A 764 17.66 14.82 -11.88
C THR A 764 18.22 16.25 -11.90
N GLY A 765 17.43 17.23 -12.41
CA GLY A 765 17.80 18.66 -12.38
C GLY A 765 18.10 19.18 -10.95
N SER A 766 17.47 18.59 -9.93
CA SER A 766 17.74 18.88 -8.51
C SER A 766 18.96 18.13 -7.93
N LYS A 767 19.78 17.51 -8.78
CA LYS A 767 21.01 16.75 -8.44
C LYS A 767 20.79 15.49 -7.58
N LYS A 768 19.54 15.04 -7.41
CA LYS A 768 19.21 13.75 -6.77
C LYS A 768 19.36 12.60 -7.77
N THR A 769 19.58 11.37 -7.30
CA THR A 769 19.60 10.18 -8.17
C THR A 769 18.29 10.02 -8.94
N ASP A 770 18.37 9.89 -10.27
CA ASP A 770 17.24 9.67 -11.16
C ASP A 770 17.03 8.16 -11.38
N ARG A 771 16.38 7.53 -10.40
CA ARG A 771 16.10 6.08 -10.43
C ARG A 771 15.17 5.68 -11.57
N LYS A 772 14.22 6.55 -11.95
CA LYS A 772 13.29 6.28 -13.05
C LYS A 772 14.03 6.16 -14.37
N LYS A 773 14.93 7.10 -14.67
CA LYS A 773 15.76 7.04 -15.86
C LYS A 773 16.70 5.84 -15.83
N LEU A 774 17.29 5.54 -14.67
CA LEU A 774 18.13 4.36 -14.47
C LEU A 774 17.34 3.08 -14.80
N LYS A 775 16.14 2.94 -14.25
CA LYS A 775 15.26 1.78 -14.45
C LYS A 775 14.81 1.62 -15.90
N VAL A 776 14.29 2.68 -16.53
CA VAL A 776 13.84 2.62 -17.93
C VAL A 776 14.98 2.19 -18.86
N GLN A 777 16.17 2.77 -18.68
CA GLN A 777 17.33 2.39 -19.48
C GLN A 777 17.86 1.01 -19.13
N ALA A 778 17.74 0.58 -17.87
CA ALA A 778 18.10 -0.77 -17.45
C ALA A 778 17.18 -1.81 -18.11
N GLU A 779 15.88 -1.56 -18.17
CA GLU A 779 14.91 -2.44 -18.81
C GLU A 779 15.13 -2.51 -20.32
N GLU A 780 15.43 -1.37 -20.96
CA GLU A 780 15.79 -1.33 -22.38
C GLU A 780 17.11 -2.07 -22.65
N TYR A 781 18.11 -1.88 -21.79
CA TYR A 781 19.35 -2.62 -21.84
C TYR A 781 19.09 -4.13 -21.68
N TRP A 782 18.38 -4.53 -20.62
CA TRP A 782 18.08 -5.93 -20.29
C TRP A 782 17.39 -6.67 -21.44
N LYS A 783 16.45 -6.01 -22.14
CA LYS A 783 15.77 -6.56 -23.33
C LYS A 783 16.72 -6.84 -24.51
N ASN A 784 17.83 -6.11 -24.61
CA ASN A 784 18.77 -6.17 -25.72
C ASN A 784 20.08 -6.92 -25.42
N VAL A 785 20.30 -7.35 -24.16
CA VAL A 785 21.49 -8.08 -23.74
C VAL A 785 21.44 -9.54 -24.23
N SER A 786 22.58 -10.05 -24.72
CA SER A 786 22.69 -11.43 -25.19
C SER A 786 22.51 -12.44 -24.04
N GLN A 787 22.06 -13.66 -24.32
CA GLN A 787 21.88 -14.69 -23.28
C GLN A 787 23.18 -15.01 -22.53
N ALA A 788 24.32 -15.02 -23.23
CA ALA A 788 25.63 -15.22 -22.62
C ALA A 788 26.07 -14.07 -21.70
N ASP A 789 25.69 -12.83 -22.03
CA ASP A 789 25.96 -11.67 -21.17
C ASP A 789 24.99 -11.64 -19.98
N ARG A 790 23.73 -12.08 -20.15
CA ARG A 790 22.79 -12.28 -19.03
C ARG A 790 23.33 -13.31 -18.05
N GLU A 791 23.82 -14.45 -18.52
CA GLU A 791 24.46 -15.46 -17.67
C GLU A 791 25.67 -14.89 -16.90
N SER A 792 26.47 -14.02 -17.53
CA SER A 792 27.60 -13.34 -16.85
C SER A 792 27.16 -12.24 -15.86
N ILE A 793 25.95 -11.71 -15.97
CA ILE A 793 25.36 -10.74 -15.04
C ILE A 793 24.65 -11.46 -13.88
N LEU A 794 24.06 -12.62 -14.16
CA LEU A 794 23.36 -13.49 -13.21
C LEU A 794 24.34 -14.36 -12.39
N HIS A 795 25.54 -14.65 -12.90
CA HIS A 795 26.53 -15.47 -12.18
C HIS A 795 27.33 -14.67 -11.14
N THR A 796 26.84 -14.70 -9.90
CA THR A 796 27.70 -14.63 -8.72
C THR A 796 27.53 -15.79 -7.74
N LEU A 797 26.73 -16.81 -8.08
CA LEU A 797 26.59 -18.03 -7.27
C LEU A 797 27.15 -19.25 -8.00
N ASP A 798 28.42 -19.53 -7.72
CA ASP A 798 29.06 -20.84 -7.85
C ASP A 798 29.73 -21.16 -6.50
N VAL A 799 29.01 -20.95 -5.39
CA VAL A 799 29.40 -21.47 -4.07
C VAL A 799 28.15 -21.76 -3.22
N TRP A 800 28.03 -23.03 -2.82
CA TRP A 800 27.07 -23.71 -1.92
C TRP A 800 25.87 -24.41 -2.57
#